data_AF-U2RG81-F1
#
_entry.id   AF-U2RG81-F1
#
_cell.length_a   1.000
_cell.length_b   1.000
_cell.length_c   1.000
_cell.angle_alpha   90.00
_cell.angle_beta   90.00
_cell.angle_gamma   90.00
#
_symmetry.space_group_name_H-M   'P 1'
#
loop_
_entity.id
_entity.type
_entity.pdbx_description
1 polymer ?
#
loop_
_entity_poly.entity_id
_entity_poly.type
_entity_poly.pdbx_seq_one_letter_code
_entity_poly.pdbx_strand_id
1 'polypeptide(L)'
;MSRKKKEERKTQKGKFKNKLCFLAAAVAAGTITTEDKKLYGGNVCTVRVTGVTTGNPTTLGSAPGTDAIACGDAAIANGMSAIATGKGSFTGYNKAVAIGENATALRESDVAIGAGAGLYNQGLNAKTLPNTASKTRGYNVIIGANAMVGDDNNTSVHTSQGIAIGGSGTTRDAGARKYGDSGGAWAKGDQSIAIGGDTIAEGHSSIAIGGDDLQKAAAKSVTYTLGSGSKTASLSTAMSDLAGVAPGDITSFNATKSGSGAVALGVKSISGDLSLAIGTMSKANKVNATAVGTGAVADLDNSVAIGGGATTANATGTQETSVTINGVTYNNFAGGSGTKVGDVVSIGKNGTFNRQIKNVAAGNISATSTDAINGSQLYSVAQTLQDRFKYVSINSTETGNADNKGALATNSIAIGPNASATVTSENAVVVGNGAKTTEQVMNSGAPTQWTKTGKNSVVIGNKASTNSEGSVAIGHEAKVDNTTNNSGSTIGRYKNDDNSTYMGTSLAQNNIYADPSYVGTQGIAIGANSYSDYQGMSMGVGARSKNLSLALGYFSNAEGTSSIATGVGAYAKGDNSISSGRQSSTISTGSVALGVAARGGSTADGGLGGSIAVGAASDATHEQAIAIGGITNANTATLEQGRGDNTQATAARATAIGANAKAQAESSIAFGTKASVGSAGTNAVAIGKDSSATVANGVALGSESKATTAAGVTGFDMADGRSNVYSGLAGTAKTANMAAVSVGDGANKTRQITGVAAGKEDTDAVNVAQLKSTNLKIAGNTTSGGADVRLHDQTLTVKGDGTYLTSTAAGNTITMELKQDVKDKIDNAATKKLDNLDPAGVQKIKDTTAWNVVANSGTA
;
A
#
# COMPACT_ATOMS: atom_id res chain seq x y z
N MET A 1 -44.44 -70.02 61.63
CA MET A 1 -44.01 -71.36 62.12
C MET A 1 -42.74 -71.27 62.98
N SER A 2 -42.82 -70.64 64.16
CA SER A 2 -41.65 -70.16 64.94
C SER A 2 -41.42 -70.87 66.29
N ARG A 3 -42.03 -72.04 66.55
CA ARG A 3 -41.82 -72.76 67.83
C ARG A 3 -41.38 -74.23 67.73
N LYS A 4 -41.44 -74.88 66.56
CA LYS A 4 -40.96 -76.28 66.39
C LYS A 4 -39.45 -76.43 66.13
N LYS A 5 -38.76 -75.37 65.64
CA LYS A 5 -37.32 -75.42 65.32
C LYS A 5 -36.36 -75.25 66.51
N LYS A 6 -36.87 -74.96 67.72
CA LYS A 6 -36.04 -74.64 68.89
C LYS A 6 -35.81 -75.81 69.85
N GLU A 7 -36.66 -76.85 69.82
CA GLU A 7 -36.47 -78.07 70.64
C GLU A 7 -35.65 -79.17 69.96
N GLU A 8 -35.69 -79.32 68.64
CA GLU A 8 -34.83 -80.29 67.92
C GLU A 8 -33.33 -79.98 68.02
N ARG A 9 -32.96 -78.71 68.29
CA ARG A 9 -31.57 -78.26 68.42
C ARG A 9 -30.89 -78.67 69.74
N LYS A 10 -31.63 -79.09 70.78
CA LYS A 10 -31.03 -79.52 72.07
C LYS A 10 -30.74 -81.02 72.13
N THR A 11 -31.49 -81.86 71.43
CA THR A 11 -31.29 -83.34 71.39
C THR A 11 -30.24 -83.80 70.38
N GLN A 12 -29.96 -83.03 69.32
CA GLN A 12 -28.87 -83.35 68.38
C GLN A 12 -27.47 -82.99 68.92
N LYS A 13 -27.35 -81.98 69.79
CA LYS A 13 -26.05 -81.56 70.38
C LYS A 13 -25.48 -82.59 71.36
N GLY A 14 -26.33 -83.35 72.07
CA GLY A 14 -25.92 -84.43 72.97
C GLY A 14 -25.47 -85.71 72.25
N LYS A 15 -26.12 -86.07 71.12
CA LYS A 15 -25.74 -87.25 70.32
C LYS A 15 -24.47 -87.05 69.49
N PHE A 16 -24.11 -85.81 69.17
CA PHE A 16 -22.87 -85.50 68.44
C PHE A 16 -21.61 -85.57 69.31
N LYS A 17 -21.70 -85.27 70.61
CA LYS A 17 -20.53 -85.26 71.51
C LYS A 17 -20.04 -86.66 71.87
N ASN A 18 -20.93 -87.65 71.98
CA ASN A 18 -20.56 -89.05 72.24
C ASN A 18 -20.10 -89.83 71.00
N LYS A 19 -20.55 -89.46 69.79
CA LYS A 19 -20.06 -90.08 68.54
C LYS A 19 -18.64 -89.62 68.18
N LEU A 20 -18.25 -88.40 68.57
CA LEU A 20 -16.90 -87.88 68.31
C LEU A 20 -15.82 -88.57 69.17
N CYS A 21 -16.16 -88.96 70.40
CA CYS A 21 -15.21 -89.65 71.30
C CYS A 21 -14.98 -91.12 70.89
N PHE A 22 -15.98 -91.80 70.32
CA PHE A 22 -15.82 -93.14 69.76
C PHE A 22 -15.05 -93.14 68.43
N LEU A 23 -15.22 -92.10 67.62
CA LEU A 23 -14.49 -91.92 66.36
C LEU A 23 -12.98 -91.70 66.59
N ALA A 24 -12.59 -90.98 67.64
CA ALA A 24 -11.19 -90.77 68.01
C ALA A 24 -10.52 -92.06 68.56
N ALA A 25 -11.26 -92.89 69.30
CA ALA A 25 -10.76 -94.14 69.86
C ALA A 25 -10.68 -95.28 68.83
N ALA A 26 -11.61 -95.37 67.89
CA ALA A 26 -11.63 -96.40 66.85
C ALA A 26 -10.57 -96.17 65.75
N VAL A 27 -10.23 -94.91 65.46
CA VAL A 27 -9.15 -94.55 64.52
C VAL A 27 -7.76 -94.90 65.09
N ALA A 28 -7.59 -94.84 66.41
CA ALA A 28 -6.34 -95.21 67.08
C ALA A 28 -6.11 -96.74 67.20
N ALA A 29 -7.15 -97.57 67.02
CA ALA A 29 -7.10 -99.01 67.29
C ALA A 29 -7.16 -99.92 66.03
N GLY A 30 -7.25 -99.37 64.81
CA GLY A 30 -7.13 -100.14 63.57
C GLY A 30 -8.26 -101.13 63.24
N THR A 31 -9.35 -101.17 64.01
CA THR A 31 -10.47 -102.10 63.81
C THR A 31 -11.70 -101.40 63.23
N ILE A 32 -11.76 -101.28 61.90
CA ILE A 32 -13.02 -100.98 61.17
C ILE A 32 -13.39 -102.22 60.36
N THR A 33 -14.51 -102.84 60.72
CA THR A 33 -15.05 -104.03 60.04
C THR A 33 -15.73 -103.65 58.71
N THR A 34 -15.92 -104.64 57.83
CA THR A 34 -16.40 -104.46 56.45
C THR A 34 -17.84 -103.93 56.37
N GLU A 35 -18.66 -104.07 57.42
CA GLU A 35 -20.04 -103.54 57.47
C GLU A 35 -20.12 -102.07 57.91
N ASP A 36 -19.24 -101.60 58.79
CA ASP A 36 -19.18 -100.18 59.20
C ASP A 36 -18.75 -99.24 58.05
N LYS A 37 -18.14 -99.81 57.00
CA LYS A 37 -17.76 -99.10 55.77
C LYS A 37 -18.94 -98.74 54.86
N LYS A 38 -20.11 -99.40 55.00
CA LYS A 38 -21.32 -99.10 54.23
C LYS A 38 -22.19 -98.01 54.86
N LEU A 39 -22.10 -97.80 56.16
CA LEU A 39 -22.98 -96.85 56.89
C LEU A 39 -22.57 -95.38 56.72
N TYR A 40 -21.38 -95.10 56.17
CA TYR A 40 -20.84 -93.74 56.02
C TYR A 40 -20.68 -93.26 54.58
N GLY A 41 -21.16 -93.99 53.56
CA GLY A 41 -21.41 -93.48 52.19
C GLY A 41 -20.34 -92.57 51.58
N GLY A 42 -19.08 -92.70 51.99
CA GLY A 42 -18.02 -91.72 51.78
C GLY A 42 -16.72 -92.45 51.49
N ASN A 43 -16.02 -91.99 50.45
CA ASN A 43 -14.80 -92.59 49.93
C ASN A 43 -13.75 -92.76 51.05
N VAL A 44 -13.43 -94.01 51.42
CA VAL A 44 -12.37 -94.31 52.38
C VAL A 44 -11.01 -94.09 51.71
N CYS A 45 -10.15 -93.30 52.35
CA CYS A 45 -8.81 -92.99 51.87
C CYS A 45 -7.82 -94.12 52.16
N THR A 46 -6.88 -94.36 51.25
CA THR A 46 -5.64 -95.07 51.51
C THR A 46 -4.58 -94.06 51.92
N VAL A 47 -4.06 -94.20 53.14
CA VAL A 47 -2.99 -93.34 53.66
C VAL A 47 -1.78 -94.22 53.94
N ARG A 48 -0.61 -93.78 53.50
CA ARG A 48 0.66 -94.45 53.80
C ARG A 48 1.53 -93.51 54.61
N VAL A 49 1.81 -93.83 55.87
CA VAL A 49 2.68 -93.02 56.75
C VAL A 49 3.89 -93.85 57.15
N THR A 50 5.10 -93.34 56.92
CA THR A 50 6.35 -94.04 57.28
C THR A 50 6.44 -95.51 56.82
N GLY A 51 5.81 -95.82 55.67
CA GLY A 51 5.79 -97.17 55.09
C GLY A 51 4.59 -98.04 55.46
N VAL A 52 3.79 -97.67 56.46
CA VAL A 52 2.58 -98.40 56.91
C VAL A 52 1.37 -97.93 56.12
N THR A 53 0.67 -98.86 55.47
CA THR A 53 -0.53 -98.57 54.67
C THR A 53 -1.80 -98.83 55.48
N THR A 54 -2.66 -97.83 55.65
CA THR A 54 -3.98 -97.93 56.26
C THR A 54 -5.06 -97.65 55.21
N GLY A 55 -5.98 -98.60 54.97
CA GLY A 55 -7.02 -98.51 53.91
C GLY A 55 -7.28 -99.86 53.22
N ASN A 56 -8.18 -99.91 52.22
CA ASN A 56 -8.40 -101.11 51.39
C ASN A 56 -7.79 -100.91 49.99
N PRO A 57 -6.59 -101.44 49.70
CA PRO A 57 -5.85 -101.16 48.46
C PRO A 57 -6.38 -101.91 47.22
N THR A 58 -7.28 -102.88 47.36
CA THR A 58 -7.68 -103.74 46.23
C THR A 58 -8.88 -103.23 45.43
N THR A 59 -9.65 -102.28 45.97
CA THR A 59 -10.86 -101.74 45.30
C THR A 59 -11.04 -100.22 45.42
N LEU A 60 -10.11 -99.52 46.09
CA LEU A 60 -10.12 -98.06 46.31
C LEU A 60 -8.67 -97.56 46.28
N GLY A 61 -8.43 -96.29 45.94
CA GLY A 61 -7.14 -95.73 45.48
C GLY A 61 -5.82 -96.24 46.10
N SER A 62 -4.74 -96.17 45.32
CA SER A 62 -3.39 -96.69 45.63
C SER A 62 -2.44 -95.56 46.07
N ALA A 63 -1.84 -95.66 47.26
CA ALA A 63 -0.83 -94.71 47.75
C ALA A 63 0.55 -95.39 47.95
N PRO A 64 1.29 -95.71 46.87
CA PRO A 64 2.59 -96.37 47.01
C PRO A 64 3.71 -95.44 47.49
N GLY A 65 3.57 -94.12 47.45
CA GLY A 65 4.55 -93.19 48.02
C GLY A 65 4.58 -93.16 49.55
N THR A 66 5.74 -92.85 50.16
CA THR A 66 5.84 -92.61 51.62
C THR A 66 5.15 -91.30 52.00
N ASP A 67 4.39 -91.27 53.10
CA ASP A 67 3.61 -90.11 53.58
C ASP A 67 2.58 -89.60 52.55
N ALA A 68 2.00 -90.52 51.76
CA ALA A 68 1.07 -90.22 50.68
C ALA A 68 -0.39 -90.53 51.05
N ILE A 69 -1.32 -89.79 50.43
CA ILE A 69 -2.77 -89.92 50.64
C ILE A 69 -3.45 -90.13 49.29
N ALA A 70 -4.19 -91.22 49.12
CA ALA A 70 -5.02 -91.50 47.96
C ALA A 70 -6.50 -91.70 48.37
N CYS A 71 -7.40 -90.80 48.00
CA CYS A 71 -8.81 -90.82 48.38
C CYS A 71 -9.73 -90.83 47.14
N GLY A 72 -10.34 -91.97 46.80
CA GLY A 72 -11.29 -92.07 45.68
C GLY A 72 -11.11 -93.34 44.86
N ASP A 73 -12.13 -93.66 44.06
CA ASP A 73 -12.07 -94.77 43.10
C ASP A 73 -10.96 -94.53 42.06
N ALA A 74 -10.07 -95.50 41.86
CA ALA A 74 -8.90 -95.40 40.98
C ALA A 74 -7.94 -94.21 41.23
N ALA A 75 -7.97 -93.57 42.41
CA ALA A 75 -7.02 -92.51 42.77
C ALA A 75 -5.60 -93.10 42.99
N ILE A 76 -4.53 -92.46 42.53
CA ILE A 76 -3.15 -92.97 42.66
C ILE A 76 -2.22 -91.86 43.17
N ALA A 77 -1.54 -92.11 44.30
CA ALA A 77 -0.53 -91.23 44.87
C ALA A 77 0.88 -91.85 44.87
N ASN A 78 1.61 -91.71 43.75
CA ASN A 78 2.89 -92.41 43.57
C ASN A 78 4.09 -91.82 44.33
N GLY A 79 4.13 -90.50 44.48
CA GLY A 79 5.27 -89.79 45.05
C GLY A 79 5.28 -89.73 46.58
N MET A 80 6.46 -89.48 47.15
CA MET A 80 6.62 -89.15 48.57
C MET A 80 5.89 -87.84 48.91
N SER A 81 5.17 -87.80 50.02
CA SER A 81 4.37 -86.64 50.48
C SER A 81 3.34 -86.15 49.45
N ALA A 82 2.81 -87.06 48.61
CA ALA A 82 1.85 -86.73 47.56
C ALA A 82 0.40 -86.93 48.01
N ILE A 83 -0.51 -86.13 47.47
CA ILE A 83 -1.94 -86.18 47.80
C ILE A 83 -2.73 -86.34 46.51
N ALA A 84 -3.47 -87.44 46.36
CA ALA A 84 -4.41 -87.67 45.26
C ALA A 84 -5.82 -87.86 45.84
N THR A 85 -6.77 -86.98 45.53
CA THR A 85 -8.15 -87.10 46.01
C THR A 85 -9.12 -86.87 44.86
N GLY A 86 -10.17 -87.68 44.74
CA GLY A 86 -11.12 -87.69 43.63
C GLY A 86 -10.99 -88.93 42.74
N LYS A 87 -12.08 -89.31 42.06
CA LYS A 87 -12.13 -90.47 41.16
C LYS A 87 -11.09 -90.31 40.05
N GLY A 88 -10.21 -91.30 39.83
CA GLY A 88 -9.19 -91.28 38.79
C GLY A 88 -8.10 -90.21 38.96
N SER A 89 -8.01 -89.57 40.14
CA SER A 89 -6.95 -88.59 40.42
C SER A 89 -5.57 -89.25 40.46
N PHE A 90 -4.54 -88.56 39.98
CA PHE A 90 -3.20 -89.14 39.82
C PHE A 90 -2.12 -88.14 40.23
N THR A 91 -1.16 -88.59 41.04
CA THR A 91 0.11 -87.88 41.22
C THR A 91 1.27 -88.77 40.79
N GLY A 92 2.19 -88.22 39.99
CA GLY A 92 3.31 -88.97 39.41
C GLY A 92 4.58 -88.97 40.26
N TYR A 93 4.91 -87.85 40.89
CA TYR A 93 6.17 -87.63 41.63
C TYR A 93 5.96 -86.98 43.01
N ASN A 94 7.06 -86.76 43.74
CA ASN A 94 7.07 -86.29 45.13
C ASN A 94 6.41 -84.91 45.31
N LYS A 95 5.78 -84.68 46.47
CA LYS A 95 5.16 -83.41 46.91
C LYS A 95 4.05 -82.89 45.99
N ALA A 96 3.56 -83.72 45.07
CA ALA A 96 2.50 -83.36 44.15
C ALA A 96 1.12 -83.47 44.81
N VAL A 97 0.20 -82.59 44.43
CA VAL A 97 -1.16 -82.53 44.96
C VAL A 97 -2.14 -82.57 43.78
N ALA A 98 -2.97 -83.60 43.69
CA ALA A 98 -4.05 -83.74 42.73
C ALA A 98 -5.39 -83.88 43.47
N ILE A 99 -6.29 -82.92 43.33
CA ILE A 99 -7.58 -82.87 44.04
C ILE A 99 -8.70 -82.60 43.03
N GLY A 100 -9.52 -83.60 42.73
CA GLY A 100 -10.61 -83.53 41.76
C GLY A 100 -10.75 -84.82 40.94
N GLU A 101 -11.90 -85.03 40.32
CA GLU A 101 -12.09 -86.16 39.40
C GLU A 101 -11.10 -86.05 38.22
N ASN A 102 -10.30 -87.09 37.96
CA ASN A 102 -9.26 -87.13 36.93
C ASN A 102 -8.21 -86.00 37.03
N ALA A 103 -8.08 -85.35 38.18
CA ALA A 103 -7.02 -84.37 38.42
C ALA A 103 -5.64 -85.05 38.38
N THR A 104 -4.68 -84.48 37.68
CA THR A 104 -3.38 -85.09 37.42
C THR A 104 -2.23 -84.13 37.72
N ALA A 105 -1.47 -84.39 38.78
CA ALA A 105 -0.24 -83.66 39.10
C ALA A 105 0.97 -84.54 38.79
N LEU A 106 1.49 -84.44 37.56
CA LEU A 106 2.48 -85.39 37.08
C LEU A 106 3.86 -85.17 37.70
N ARG A 107 4.32 -83.92 37.88
CA ARG A 107 5.73 -83.58 38.24
C ARG A 107 5.92 -83.20 39.72
N GLU A 108 7.19 -83.08 40.14
CA GLU A 108 7.52 -82.77 41.55
C GLU A 108 6.94 -81.40 41.97
N SER A 109 6.24 -81.35 43.10
CA SER A 109 5.61 -80.14 43.65
C SER A 109 4.54 -79.47 42.75
N ASP A 110 3.97 -80.21 41.79
CA ASP A 110 2.79 -79.75 41.05
C ASP A 110 1.56 -79.72 41.96
N VAL A 111 0.72 -78.71 41.77
CA VAL A 111 -0.60 -78.60 42.41
C VAL A 111 -1.65 -78.57 41.32
N ALA A 112 -2.53 -79.57 41.29
CA ALA A 112 -3.67 -79.69 40.39
C ALA A 112 -4.96 -79.83 41.20
N ILE A 113 -5.85 -78.85 41.12
CA ILE A 113 -7.11 -78.81 41.87
C ILE A 113 -8.27 -78.51 40.92
N GLY A 114 -9.16 -79.47 40.70
CA GLY A 114 -10.31 -79.36 39.80
C GLY A 114 -10.51 -80.62 38.97
N ALA A 115 -11.74 -80.85 38.49
CA ALA A 115 -12.04 -82.01 37.65
C ALA A 115 -11.30 -81.90 36.31
N GLY A 116 -10.49 -82.90 35.93
CA GLY A 116 -9.69 -82.90 34.71
C GLY A 116 -8.53 -81.89 34.69
N ALA A 117 -8.21 -81.26 35.82
CA ALA A 117 -7.08 -80.34 35.93
C ALA A 117 -5.75 -81.10 35.85
N GLY A 118 -4.78 -80.66 35.06
CA GLY A 118 -3.48 -81.33 35.04
C GLY A 118 -2.57 -80.97 33.86
N LEU A 119 -1.57 -81.81 33.61
CA LEU A 119 -0.66 -81.63 32.46
C LEU A 119 -1.34 -82.07 31.16
N TYR A 120 -1.20 -81.26 30.09
CA TYR A 120 -1.73 -81.60 28.77
C TYR A 120 -1.00 -82.80 28.12
N ASN A 121 -1.75 -83.60 27.34
CA ASN A 121 -1.31 -84.80 26.61
C ASN A 121 -0.71 -85.94 27.48
N GLN A 122 -1.62 -86.67 28.14
CA GLN A 122 -1.35 -87.84 28.99
C GLN A 122 -0.79 -89.09 28.24
N GLY A 123 -0.37 -88.97 26.97
CA GLY A 123 -0.35 -90.10 26.02
C GLY A 123 0.98 -90.77 25.65
N LEU A 124 2.12 -90.06 25.55
CA LEU A 124 3.36 -90.69 25.03
C LEU A 124 4.65 -90.47 25.83
N ASN A 125 4.81 -89.38 26.58
CA ASN A 125 6.07 -89.07 27.27
C ASN A 125 6.03 -89.14 28.81
N ALA A 126 4.85 -89.39 29.40
CA ALA A 126 4.72 -89.55 30.86
C ALA A 126 5.13 -90.94 31.38
N LYS A 127 5.24 -91.94 30.49
CA LYS A 127 5.65 -93.32 30.83
C LYS A 127 7.12 -93.63 30.56
N THR A 128 7.84 -92.71 29.90
CA THR A 128 9.24 -92.88 29.50
C THR A 128 10.04 -91.64 29.88
N LEU A 129 10.16 -91.39 31.18
CA LEU A 129 11.25 -90.55 31.67
C LEU A 129 12.42 -91.48 32.03
N PRO A 130 13.60 -91.33 31.39
CA PRO A 130 14.76 -92.16 31.67
C PRO A 130 15.16 -92.05 33.13
N ASN A 131 15.55 -93.19 33.70
CA ASN A 131 16.18 -93.36 35.01
C ASN A 131 17.52 -92.60 35.13
N THR A 132 17.50 -91.28 34.98
CA THR A 132 18.67 -90.41 35.12
C THR A 132 18.30 -89.20 35.97
N ALA A 133 19.15 -88.89 36.93
CA ALA A 133 18.96 -88.05 38.12
C ALA A 133 18.53 -86.57 37.93
N SER A 134 18.05 -86.16 36.76
CA SER A 134 17.41 -84.85 36.57
C SER A 134 15.95 -84.92 37.00
N LYS A 135 15.69 -84.71 38.30
CA LYS A 135 14.35 -84.57 38.86
C LYS A 135 13.58 -83.52 38.06
N THR A 136 12.52 -83.91 37.37
CA THR A 136 11.68 -82.97 36.61
C THR A 136 10.88 -82.11 37.60
N ARG A 137 11.48 -81.00 38.05
CA ARG A 137 10.85 -80.01 38.94
C ARG A 137 9.61 -79.42 38.26
N GLY A 138 8.46 -79.64 38.87
CA GLY A 138 7.14 -79.26 38.37
C GLY A 138 6.76 -77.82 38.72
N TYR A 139 6.69 -77.51 40.01
CA TYR A 139 6.32 -76.18 40.56
C TYR A 139 5.10 -75.51 39.89
N ASN A 140 4.21 -76.28 39.26
CA ASN A 140 3.05 -75.69 38.59
C ASN A 140 1.89 -75.54 39.56
N VAL A 141 1.06 -74.54 39.30
CA VAL A 141 -0.21 -74.32 40.01
C VAL A 141 -1.34 -74.38 39.01
N ILE A 142 -2.20 -75.37 39.13
CA ILE A 142 -3.28 -75.69 38.20
C ILE A 142 -4.57 -75.76 39.01
N ILE A 143 -5.48 -74.80 38.81
CA ILE A 143 -6.70 -74.69 39.61
C ILE A 143 -7.89 -74.40 38.70
N GLY A 144 -8.89 -75.28 38.68
CA GLY A 144 -10.11 -75.15 37.89
C GLY A 144 -10.38 -76.40 37.04
N ALA A 145 -11.66 -76.64 36.71
CA ALA A 145 -12.05 -77.78 35.89
C ALA A 145 -11.41 -77.68 34.49
N ASN A 146 -10.71 -78.73 34.06
CA ASN A 146 -9.98 -78.82 32.80
C ASN A 146 -8.82 -77.81 32.64
N ALA A 147 -8.41 -77.10 33.70
CA ALA A 147 -7.25 -76.21 33.63
C ALA A 147 -5.97 -77.02 33.36
N MET A 148 -5.07 -76.49 32.53
CA MET A 148 -3.91 -77.23 32.05
C MET A 148 -2.62 -76.43 32.07
N VAL A 149 -1.50 -77.13 32.24
CA VAL A 149 -0.17 -76.58 31.94
C VAL A 149 0.57 -77.50 30.97
N GLY A 150 1.51 -76.93 30.22
CA GLY A 150 2.34 -77.63 29.25
C GLY A 150 1.73 -77.84 27.87
N ASP A 151 2.59 -78.10 26.88
CA ASP A 151 2.25 -78.32 25.47
C ASP A 151 2.92 -79.59 24.93
N ASP A 152 2.42 -80.14 23.82
CA ASP A 152 2.87 -81.42 23.24
C ASP A 152 4.01 -81.31 22.22
N ASN A 153 4.52 -80.09 22.01
CA ASN A 153 5.64 -79.83 21.12
C ASN A 153 6.94 -80.35 21.74
N ASN A 154 7.31 -81.57 21.31
CA ASN A 154 8.52 -82.34 21.57
C ASN A 154 9.83 -81.52 21.67
N THR A 155 10.00 -80.81 22.78
CA THR A 155 11.27 -80.19 23.17
C THR A 155 11.71 -80.86 24.46
N SER A 156 13.01 -81.13 24.58
CA SER A 156 13.66 -81.74 25.74
C SER A 156 13.61 -80.86 27.00
N VAL A 157 12.72 -79.86 27.03
CA VAL A 157 12.51 -78.89 28.10
C VAL A 157 11.06 -79.03 28.57
N HIS A 158 10.92 -79.44 29.82
CA HIS A 158 9.61 -79.63 30.46
C HIS A 158 9.11 -78.30 30.99
N THR A 159 7.84 -77.99 30.78
CA THR A 159 7.24 -76.68 31.12
C THR A 159 7.17 -76.44 32.62
N SER A 160 8.23 -75.91 33.22
CA SER A 160 8.30 -75.72 34.68
C SER A 160 7.76 -74.35 35.11
N GLN A 161 7.18 -74.28 36.31
CA GLN A 161 6.74 -73.02 36.95
C GLN A 161 5.56 -72.30 36.27
N GLY A 162 4.64 -73.05 35.63
CA GLY A 162 3.42 -72.50 35.04
C GLY A 162 2.28 -72.32 36.06
N ILE A 163 1.46 -71.28 35.87
CA ILE A 163 0.24 -71.03 36.66
C ILE A 163 -0.96 -71.04 35.72
N ALA A 164 -1.90 -71.96 35.91
CA ALA A 164 -3.16 -72.03 35.18
C ALA A 164 -4.33 -72.01 36.18
N ILE A 165 -5.08 -70.91 36.25
CA ILE A 165 -6.19 -70.74 37.22
C ILE A 165 -7.45 -70.32 36.48
N GLY A 166 -8.41 -71.22 36.31
CA GLY A 166 -9.69 -70.97 35.65
C GLY A 166 -10.26 -72.23 35.02
N GLY A 167 -11.52 -72.55 35.33
CA GLY A 167 -12.18 -73.75 34.81
C GLY A 167 -13.02 -73.50 33.57
N SER A 168 -13.37 -74.56 32.86
CA SER A 168 -14.38 -74.55 31.78
C SER A 168 -15.30 -75.77 31.87
N GLY A 169 -16.55 -75.59 31.43
CA GLY A 169 -17.54 -76.66 31.33
C GLY A 169 -17.30 -77.61 30.15
N THR A 170 -16.33 -77.31 29.29
CA THR A 170 -15.93 -78.14 28.15
C THR A 170 -14.56 -78.77 28.41
N THR A 171 -14.34 -79.96 27.86
CA THR A 171 -13.06 -80.68 27.94
C THR A 171 -12.26 -80.47 26.66
N ARG A 172 -10.93 -80.24 26.77
CA ARG A 172 -10.03 -80.28 25.61
C ARG A 172 -9.88 -81.75 25.17
N ASP A 173 -10.43 -82.11 24.01
CA ASP A 173 -10.30 -83.47 23.45
C ASP A 173 -9.03 -83.61 22.59
N ALA A 174 -8.57 -84.84 22.38
CA ALA A 174 -7.42 -85.15 21.53
C ALA A 174 -7.71 -85.02 20.01
N GLY A 175 -8.90 -84.54 19.64
CA GLY A 175 -9.39 -84.44 18.26
C GLY A 175 -9.42 -82.99 17.75
N ALA A 176 -10.51 -82.57 17.09
CA ALA A 176 -10.60 -81.25 16.46
C ALA A 176 -10.48 -80.05 17.43
N ARG A 177 -10.70 -80.26 18.74
CA ARG A 177 -10.62 -79.21 19.77
C ARG A 177 -9.27 -79.20 20.51
N LYS A 178 -8.30 -79.99 20.04
CA LYS A 178 -6.94 -80.13 20.58
C LYS A 178 -6.23 -78.79 20.81
N TYR A 179 -6.37 -77.85 19.86
CA TYR A 179 -5.80 -76.50 19.92
C TYR A 179 -6.87 -75.40 20.01
N GLY A 180 -8.10 -75.76 20.36
CA GLY A 180 -9.23 -74.82 20.41
C GLY A 180 -9.14 -73.86 21.60
N ASP A 181 -10.01 -72.86 21.61
CA ASP A 181 -10.03 -71.83 22.67
C ASP A 181 -10.74 -72.33 23.95
N SER A 182 -11.48 -73.42 23.86
CA SER A 182 -12.32 -73.96 24.95
C SER A 182 -11.64 -75.09 25.72
N GLY A 183 -11.73 -75.03 27.04
CA GLY A 183 -11.38 -76.13 27.94
C GLY A 183 -10.48 -75.72 29.11
N GLY A 184 -10.72 -74.57 29.72
CA GLY A 184 -10.05 -74.10 30.93
C GLY A 184 -8.82 -73.24 30.66
N ALA A 185 -8.30 -72.61 31.72
CA ALA A 185 -7.04 -71.86 31.66
C ALA A 185 -5.90 -72.79 31.23
N TRP A 186 -5.06 -72.35 30.30
CA TRP A 186 -3.98 -73.16 29.75
C TRP A 186 -2.66 -72.39 29.68
N ALA A 187 -1.70 -72.73 30.54
CA ALA A 187 -0.36 -72.15 30.53
C ALA A 187 0.61 -73.10 29.79
N LYS A 188 0.81 -72.87 28.48
CA LYS A 188 1.55 -73.78 27.59
C LYS A 188 3.05 -73.67 27.76
N GLY A 189 3.60 -72.45 27.77
CA GLY A 189 5.04 -72.24 27.86
C GLY A 189 5.60 -72.34 29.28
N ASP A 190 6.91 -72.52 29.40
CA ASP A 190 7.67 -72.40 30.66
C ASP A 190 7.45 -71.03 31.31
N GLN A 191 7.34 -70.99 32.64
CA GLN A 191 7.14 -69.76 33.40
C GLN A 191 5.94 -68.91 32.91
N SER A 192 4.91 -69.54 32.35
CA SER A 192 3.73 -68.86 31.84
C SER A 192 2.60 -68.78 32.87
N ILE A 193 1.73 -67.77 32.74
CA ILE A 193 0.62 -67.51 33.64
C ILE A 193 -0.66 -67.35 32.81
N ALA A 194 -1.63 -68.26 32.98
CA ALA A 194 -2.98 -68.19 32.43
C ALA A 194 -4.00 -68.10 33.57
N ILE A 195 -4.74 -67.00 33.69
CA ILE A 195 -5.73 -66.80 34.75
C ILE A 195 -7.05 -66.31 34.15
N GLY A 196 -8.13 -67.06 34.39
CA GLY A 196 -9.46 -66.86 33.83
C GLY A 196 -9.95 -68.09 33.08
N GLY A 197 -11.28 -68.26 33.02
CA GLY A 197 -11.87 -69.33 32.20
C GLY A 197 -11.46 -69.18 30.74
N ASP A 198 -11.03 -70.28 30.13
CA ASP A 198 -10.71 -70.33 28.69
C ASP A 198 -9.63 -69.30 28.26
N THR A 199 -8.66 -69.02 29.14
CA THR A 199 -7.47 -68.18 28.87
C THR A 199 -6.26 -69.03 28.48
N ILE A 200 -5.40 -68.53 27.59
CA ILE A 200 -4.27 -69.30 27.05
C ILE A 200 -2.98 -68.46 27.06
N ALA A 201 -1.97 -68.90 27.79
CA ALA A 201 -0.63 -68.34 27.74
C ALA A 201 0.24 -69.26 26.85
N GLU A 202 0.39 -68.91 25.58
CA GLU A 202 0.93 -69.81 24.54
C GLU A 202 2.45 -69.89 24.57
N GLY A 203 3.13 -68.76 24.74
CA GLY A 203 4.59 -68.71 24.71
C GLY A 203 5.28 -68.88 26.06
N HIS A 204 6.60 -68.99 26.04
CA HIS A 204 7.42 -68.99 27.26
C HIS A 204 7.40 -67.60 27.92
N SER A 205 7.45 -67.55 29.26
CA SER A 205 7.43 -66.29 30.04
C SER A 205 6.24 -65.38 29.69
N SER A 206 5.09 -65.96 29.33
CA SER A 206 3.90 -65.24 28.87
C SER A 206 2.86 -65.09 29.97
N ILE A 207 2.04 -64.04 29.90
CA ILE A 207 0.98 -63.75 30.86
C ILE A 207 -0.33 -63.49 30.11
N ALA A 208 -1.35 -64.32 30.34
CA ALA A 208 -2.73 -64.12 29.89
C ALA A 208 -3.67 -64.08 31.10
N ILE A 209 -4.31 -62.95 31.35
CA ILE A 209 -5.26 -62.77 32.45
C ILE A 209 -6.55 -62.15 31.93
N GLY A 210 -7.68 -62.84 32.09
CA GLY A 210 -8.96 -62.35 31.59
C GLY A 210 -10.05 -63.42 31.52
N GLY A 211 -10.59 -63.61 30.33
CA GLY A 211 -11.68 -64.56 30.05
C GLY A 211 -12.23 -64.35 28.65
N ASP A 212 -13.22 -65.15 28.27
CA ASP A 212 -13.86 -65.14 26.94
C ASP A 212 -15.32 -64.65 26.99
N ASP A 213 -15.91 -64.60 28.18
CA ASP A 213 -17.34 -64.43 28.48
C ASP A 213 -17.86 -62.98 28.39
N LEU A 214 -17.49 -62.23 27.33
CA LEU A 214 -17.91 -60.83 27.17
C LEU A 214 -19.42 -60.66 26.89
N GLN A 215 -20.08 -61.69 26.36
CA GLN A 215 -21.49 -61.69 25.96
C GLN A 215 -22.44 -61.30 27.12
N LYS A 216 -22.19 -61.82 28.32
CA LYS A 216 -23.03 -61.51 29.50
C LYS A 216 -22.80 -60.09 30.00
N ALA A 217 -21.54 -59.64 30.00
CA ALA A 217 -21.20 -58.27 30.38
C ALA A 217 -21.78 -57.25 29.38
N ALA A 218 -21.81 -57.61 28.09
CA ALA A 218 -22.29 -56.77 27.00
C ALA A 218 -23.77 -56.37 27.11
N ALA A 219 -24.60 -57.15 27.81
CA ALA A 219 -26.01 -56.85 28.05
C ALA A 219 -26.26 -55.81 29.16
N LYS A 220 -25.25 -55.47 29.97
CA LYS A 220 -25.39 -54.52 31.07
C LYS A 220 -25.71 -53.13 30.54
N SER A 221 -26.72 -52.47 31.11
CA SER A 221 -27.01 -51.05 30.82
C SER A 221 -25.98 -50.13 31.47
N VAL A 222 -25.44 -49.18 30.70
CA VAL A 222 -24.43 -48.21 31.10
C VAL A 222 -24.76 -46.83 30.55
N THR A 223 -24.35 -45.78 31.26
CA THR A 223 -24.48 -44.38 30.83
C THR A 223 -23.09 -43.83 30.49
N TYR A 224 -22.96 -43.20 29.32
CA TYR A 224 -21.71 -42.63 28.80
C TYR A 224 -22.00 -41.36 27.99
N THR A 225 -20.96 -40.57 27.71
CA THR A 225 -21.10 -39.28 27.02
C THR A 225 -20.54 -39.36 25.61
N LEU A 226 -21.29 -38.82 24.66
CA LEU A 226 -20.89 -38.58 23.28
C LEU A 226 -20.90 -37.08 23.00
N GLY A 227 -20.43 -36.66 21.82
CA GLY A 227 -20.54 -35.26 21.39
C GLY A 227 -21.99 -34.74 21.34
N SER A 228 -22.97 -35.62 21.19
CA SER A 228 -24.40 -35.31 21.21
C SER A 228 -25.03 -35.26 22.61
N GLY A 229 -24.25 -35.48 23.68
CA GLY A 229 -24.72 -35.51 25.06
C GLY A 229 -24.60 -36.88 25.73
N SER A 230 -25.30 -37.06 26.86
CA SER A 230 -25.32 -38.31 27.61
C SER A 230 -26.23 -39.35 26.95
N LYS A 231 -25.78 -40.61 26.87
CA LYS A 231 -26.50 -41.74 26.29
C LYS A 231 -26.49 -42.90 27.29
N THR A 232 -27.66 -43.52 27.48
CA THR A 232 -27.80 -44.77 28.24
C THR A 232 -28.15 -45.89 27.28
N ALA A 233 -27.33 -46.93 27.22
CA ALA A 233 -27.52 -48.07 26.32
C ALA A 233 -26.84 -49.32 26.90
N SER A 234 -26.91 -50.46 26.20
CA SER A 234 -26.13 -51.64 26.58
C SER A 234 -24.63 -51.39 26.46
N LEU A 235 -23.84 -52.13 27.23
CA LEU A 235 -22.38 -52.08 27.16
C LEU A 235 -21.87 -52.44 25.75
N SER A 236 -22.56 -53.33 25.02
CA SER A 236 -22.26 -53.59 23.60
C SER A 236 -22.36 -52.33 22.75
N THR A 237 -23.43 -51.55 22.90
CA THR A 237 -23.61 -50.29 22.17
C THR A 237 -22.58 -49.26 22.62
N ALA A 238 -22.26 -49.17 23.91
CA ALA A 238 -21.23 -48.27 24.41
C ALA A 238 -19.84 -48.60 23.82
N MET A 239 -19.49 -49.88 23.71
CA MET A 239 -18.21 -50.31 23.13
C MET A 239 -18.15 -50.06 21.61
N SER A 240 -19.27 -50.24 20.90
CA SER A 240 -19.39 -49.83 19.50
C SER A 240 -19.24 -48.31 19.35
N ASP A 241 -19.93 -47.53 20.18
CA ASP A 241 -19.96 -46.06 20.10
C ASP A 241 -18.66 -45.39 20.55
N LEU A 242 -17.90 -45.99 21.47
CA LEU A 242 -16.70 -45.38 22.07
C LEU A 242 -15.38 -45.96 21.53
N ALA A 243 -15.41 -47.18 21.01
CA ALA A 243 -14.23 -47.92 20.56
C ALA A 243 -14.41 -48.58 19.19
N GLY A 244 -15.55 -48.39 18.52
CA GLY A 244 -15.76 -48.90 17.16
C GLY A 244 -15.75 -50.42 17.05
N VAL A 245 -16.01 -51.13 18.16
CA VAL A 245 -16.02 -52.60 18.14
C VAL A 245 -17.34 -53.10 17.59
N ALA A 246 -17.29 -53.95 16.57
CA ALA A 246 -18.48 -54.51 15.94
C ALA A 246 -19.27 -55.37 16.94
N PRO A 247 -20.60 -55.26 17.02
CA PRO A 247 -21.41 -56.10 17.91
C PRO A 247 -21.19 -57.60 17.73
N GLY A 248 -20.92 -58.06 16.50
CA GLY A 248 -20.59 -59.46 16.19
C GLY A 248 -19.29 -59.94 16.84
N ASP A 249 -18.29 -59.07 16.96
CA ASP A 249 -17.02 -59.37 17.62
C ASP A 249 -17.16 -59.46 19.14
N ILE A 250 -18.20 -58.86 19.72
CA ILE A 250 -18.52 -58.98 21.14
C ILE A 250 -19.13 -60.36 21.42
N THR A 251 -19.98 -60.83 20.50
CA THR A 251 -20.72 -62.09 20.65
C THR A 251 -19.93 -63.34 20.27
N SER A 252 -18.84 -63.22 19.52
CA SER A 252 -17.96 -64.35 19.22
C SER A 252 -17.24 -64.87 20.47
N PHE A 253 -16.90 -66.15 20.51
CA PHE A 253 -16.00 -66.69 21.54
C PHE A 253 -14.56 -66.58 21.03
N ASN A 254 -13.71 -65.88 21.77
CA ASN A 254 -12.25 -65.86 21.55
C ASN A 254 -11.57 -65.89 22.91
N ALA A 255 -10.57 -66.75 23.08
CA ALA A 255 -9.79 -66.79 24.31
C ALA A 255 -8.98 -65.51 24.51
N THR A 256 -8.65 -65.23 25.78
CA THR A 256 -7.56 -64.29 26.08
C THR A 256 -6.23 -65.01 25.81
N LYS A 257 -5.36 -64.46 24.96
CA LYS A 257 -4.14 -65.14 24.47
C LYS A 257 -2.89 -64.30 24.58
N SER A 258 -1.75 -64.91 24.95
CA SER A 258 -0.43 -64.25 24.92
C SER A 258 0.65 -65.14 24.28
N GLY A 259 1.48 -64.53 23.42
CA GLY A 259 2.68 -65.13 22.83
C GLY A 259 3.89 -65.09 23.78
N SER A 260 5.08 -65.42 23.27
CA SER A 260 6.31 -65.53 24.09
C SER A 260 6.77 -64.18 24.63
N GLY A 261 7.06 -64.11 25.92
CA GLY A 261 7.46 -62.87 26.60
C GLY A 261 6.41 -61.76 26.56
N ALA A 262 5.14 -62.09 26.32
CA ALA A 262 4.06 -61.14 26.10
C ALA A 262 3.06 -61.07 27.27
N VAL A 263 2.28 -60.00 27.31
CA VAL A 263 1.24 -59.80 28.33
C VAL A 263 -0.09 -59.44 27.68
N ALA A 264 -1.10 -60.29 27.89
CA ALA A 264 -2.48 -60.06 27.55
C ALA A 264 -3.32 -59.92 28.82
N LEU A 265 -3.85 -58.74 29.09
CA LEU A 265 -4.65 -58.43 30.27
C LEU A 265 -6.00 -57.82 29.88
N GLY A 266 -7.06 -58.62 29.99
CA GLY A 266 -8.42 -58.19 29.66
C GLY A 266 -9.25 -59.31 29.03
N VAL A 267 -10.57 -59.14 29.04
CA VAL A 267 -11.48 -60.11 28.41
C VAL A 267 -11.26 -60.11 26.90
N LYS A 268 -10.97 -61.27 26.32
CA LYS A 268 -10.65 -61.47 24.89
C LYS A 268 -9.43 -60.67 24.39
N SER A 269 -8.48 -60.29 25.26
CA SER A 269 -7.27 -59.60 24.81
C SER A 269 -6.29 -60.58 24.16
N ILE A 270 -5.59 -60.14 23.10
CA ILE A 270 -4.64 -60.97 22.34
C ILE A 270 -3.31 -60.23 22.24
N SER A 271 -2.22 -60.90 22.59
CA SER A 271 -0.86 -60.39 22.48
C SER A 271 0.00 -61.39 21.72
N GLY A 272 0.68 -60.98 20.64
CA GLY A 272 1.72 -61.73 19.94
C GLY A 272 3.03 -61.76 20.72
N ASP A 273 4.15 -62.15 20.10
CA ASP A 273 5.43 -62.26 20.83
C ASP A 273 6.00 -60.89 21.26
N LEU A 274 6.62 -60.84 22.43
CA LEU A 274 7.23 -59.64 23.04
C LEU A 274 6.28 -58.43 23.14
N SER A 275 4.97 -58.65 23.10
CA SER A 275 3.97 -57.60 22.94
C SER A 275 3.17 -57.35 24.23
N LEU A 276 2.43 -56.24 24.25
CA LEU A 276 1.60 -55.83 25.37
C LEU A 276 0.19 -55.51 24.90
N ALA A 277 -0.81 -56.26 25.38
CA ALA A 277 -2.23 -55.99 25.16
C ALA A 277 -2.94 -55.79 26.52
N ILE A 278 -3.46 -54.59 26.78
CA ILE A 278 -4.21 -54.27 28.00
C ILE A 278 -5.57 -53.67 27.64
N GLY A 279 -6.65 -54.31 28.11
CA GLY A 279 -8.03 -53.88 27.93
C GLY A 279 -8.89 -54.91 27.21
N THR A 280 -10.21 -54.80 27.36
CA THR A 280 -11.17 -55.71 26.74
C THR A 280 -11.05 -55.68 25.22
N MET A 281 -10.80 -56.85 24.60
CA MET A 281 -10.56 -57.00 23.16
C MET A 281 -9.42 -56.15 22.61
N SER A 282 -8.45 -55.76 23.45
CA SER A 282 -7.18 -55.21 22.95
C SER A 282 -6.41 -56.28 22.19
N LYS A 283 -5.75 -55.91 21.08
CA LYS A 283 -5.02 -56.82 20.20
C LYS A 283 -3.67 -56.23 19.83
N ALA A 284 -2.58 -56.78 20.37
CA ALA A 284 -1.22 -56.51 19.90
C ALA A 284 -0.77 -57.71 19.07
N ASN A 285 -1.20 -57.81 17.81
CA ASN A 285 -1.11 -59.05 17.01
C ASN A 285 0.32 -59.39 16.52
N LYS A 286 1.24 -58.44 16.62
CA LYS A 286 2.57 -58.47 15.99
C LYS A 286 3.68 -58.40 17.02
N VAL A 287 4.92 -58.62 16.58
CA VAL A 287 6.07 -58.69 17.47
C VAL A 287 6.37 -57.32 18.04
N ASN A 288 6.61 -57.23 19.35
CA ASN A 288 6.94 -55.97 20.04
C ASN A 288 5.87 -54.87 19.90
N ALA A 289 4.61 -55.25 19.62
CA ALA A 289 3.50 -54.32 19.50
C ALA A 289 2.90 -53.97 20.88
N THR A 290 2.29 -52.80 21.03
CA THR A 290 1.62 -52.36 22.26
C THR A 290 0.21 -51.88 21.96
N ALA A 291 -0.82 -52.50 22.55
CA ALA A 291 -2.22 -52.11 22.43
C ALA A 291 -2.82 -51.88 23.82
N VAL A 292 -3.19 -50.64 24.14
CA VAL A 292 -3.75 -50.27 25.45
C VAL A 292 -5.10 -49.58 25.25
N GLY A 293 -6.17 -50.23 25.67
CA GLY A 293 -7.54 -49.73 25.60
C GLY A 293 -8.53 -50.74 25.03
N THR A 294 -9.81 -50.54 25.34
CA THR A 294 -10.89 -51.39 24.83
C THR A 294 -10.92 -51.41 23.31
N GLY A 295 -10.76 -52.58 22.69
CA GLY A 295 -10.75 -52.70 21.22
C GLY A 295 -9.56 -52.05 20.53
N ALA A 296 -8.49 -51.67 21.25
CA ALA A 296 -7.28 -51.14 20.64
C ALA A 296 -6.55 -52.23 19.84
N VAL A 297 -6.00 -51.90 18.67
CA VAL A 297 -5.38 -52.89 17.75
C VAL A 297 -4.02 -52.39 17.25
N ALA A 298 -2.93 -52.94 17.75
CA ALA A 298 -1.59 -52.77 17.20
C ALA A 298 -1.26 -53.97 16.29
N ASP A 299 -1.33 -53.76 14.98
CA ASP A 299 -1.26 -54.81 13.95
C ASP A 299 -0.01 -54.72 13.05
N LEU A 300 1.02 -54.00 13.51
CA LEU A 300 2.33 -53.88 12.87
C LEU A 300 3.41 -54.21 13.91
N ASP A 301 4.54 -54.78 13.48
CA ASP A 301 5.67 -55.01 14.40
C ASP A 301 6.13 -53.67 15.00
N ASN A 302 6.54 -53.63 16.26
CA ASN A 302 7.01 -52.41 16.95
C ASN A 302 5.98 -51.28 17.14
N SER A 303 4.71 -51.44 16.72
CA SER A 303 3.75 -50.34 16.74
C SER A 303 3.01 -50.18 18.06
N VAL A 304 2.46 -48.98 18.30
CA VAL A 304 1.75 -48.64 19.53
C VAL A 304 0.34 -48.11 19.22
N ALA A 305 -0.69 -48.67 19.85
CA ALA A 305 -2.08 -48.21 19.80
C ALA A 305 -2.60 -47.89 21.21
N ILE A 306 -2.99 -46.64 21.47
CA ILE A 306 -3.41 -46.16 22.80
C ILE A 306 -4.79 -45.51 22.76
N GLY A 307 -5.69 -46.02 23.59
CA GLY A 307 -7.07 -45.57 23.73
C GLY A 307 -8.08 -46.53 23.07
N GLY A 308 -9.33 -46.45 23.51
CA GLY A 308 -10.40 -47.30 22.99
C GLY A 308 -10.54 -47.17 21.46
N GLY A 309 -10.54 -48.30 20.75
CA GLY A 309 -10.64 -48.35 19.30
C GLY A 309 -9.44 -47.80 18.52
N ALA A 310 -8.35 -47.41 19.19
CA ALA A 310 -7.15 -46.96 18.49
C ALA A 310 -6.56 -48.11 17.66
N THR A 311 -6.08 -47.84 16.44
CA THR A 311 -5.56 -48.90 15.58
C THR A 311 -4.36 -48.47 14.74
N THR A 312 -3.43 -49.41 14.52
CA THR A 312 -2.34 -49.28 13.54
C THR A 312 -2.57 -50.11 12.27
N ALA A 313 -3.67 -50.86 12.19
CA ALA A 313 -4.07 -51.55 10.96
C ALA A 313 -4.41 -50.49 9.90
N ASN A 314 -3.50 -50.27 8.95
CA ASN A 314 -3.51 -49.18 7.95
C ASN A 314 -3.04 -47.80 8.42
N ALA A 315 -2.25 -47.72 9.50
CA ALA A 315 -1.55 -46.50 9.89
C ALA A 315 -0.06 -46.80 10.04
N THR A 316 0.60 -47.14 8.93
CA THR A 316 2.03 -47.46 8.89
C THR A 316 2.87 -46.20 9.09
N GLY A 317 4.04 -46.34 9.73
CA GLY A 317 5.04 -45.28 9.73
C GLY A 317 5.49 -44.95 8.30
N THR A 318 5.57 -43.66 7.98
CA THR A 318 5.99 -43.17 6.66
C THR A 318 7.29 -42.37 6.75
N GLN A 319 8.15 -42.53 5.74
CA GLN A 319 9.41 -41.79 5.64
C GLN A 319 9.17 -40.45 4.96
N GLU A 320 8.68 -39.48 5.72
CA GLU A 320 8.45 -38.13 5.22
C GLU A 320 9.70 -37.27 5.44
N THR A 321 10.55 -37.15 4.40
CA THR A 321 11.73 -36.26 4.43
C THR A 321 11.47 -34.91 3.76
N SER A 322 10.37 -34.80 3.01
CA SER A 322 9.95 -33.59 2.31
C SER A 322 8.48 -33.67 1.89
N VAL A 323 7.83 -32.52 1.72
CA VAL A 323 6.50 -32.42 1.10
C VAL A 323 6.45 -31.25 0.13
N THR A 324 5.73 -31.41 -0.98
CA THR A 324 5.46 -30.33 -1.93
C THR A 324 4.00 -29.89 -1.82
N ILE A 325 3.77 -28.64 -1.45
CA ILE A 325 2.43 -28.06 -1.33
C ILE A 325 2.36 -26.87 -2.28
N ASN A 326 1.41 -26.91 -3.22
CA ASN A 326 1.21 -25.85 -4.22
C ASN A 326 2.49 -25.43 -4.97
N GLY A 327 3.36 -26.39 -5.28
CA GLY A 327 4.62 -26.16 -5.99
C GLY A 327 5.80 -25.69 -5.12
N VAL A 328 5.58 -25.45 -3.82
CA VAL A 328 6.65 -25.16 -2.86
C VAL A 328 7.08 -26.46 -2.20
N THR A 329 8.37 -26.80 -2.32
CA THR A 329 8.96 -27.99 -1.70
C THR A 329 9.54 -27.64 -0.34
N TYR A 330 9.00 -28.23 0.72
CA TYR A 330 9.55 -28.20 2.07
C TYR A 330 10.37 -29.46 2.26
N ASN A 331 11.68 -29.35 2.41
CA ASN A 331 12.61 -30.48 2.48
C ASN A 331 13.39 -30.52 3.81
N ASN A 332 14.18 -31.57 3.98
CA ASN A 332 15.05 -31.79 5.14
C ASN A 332 14.30 -31.92 6.47
N PHE A 333 13.16 -32.61 6.47
CA PHE A 333 12.47 -32.95 7.72
C PHE A 333 13.31 -33.94 8.54
N ALA A 334 13.57 -33.58 9.80
CA ALA A 334 14.30 -34.43 10.74
C ALA A 334 13.46 -35.64 11.17
N GLY A 335 14.14 -36.74 11.52
CA GLY A 335 13.52 -37.95 12.09
C GLY A 335 12.85 -38.89 11.08
N GLY A 336 12.47 -38.44 9.89
CA GLY A 336 11.71 -39.24 8.93
C GLY A 336 12.50 -40.32 8.17
N SER A 337 13.82 -40.16 7.97
CA SER A 337 14.62 -41.04 7.10
C SER A 337 14.82 -42.46 7.65
N GLY A 338 14.68 -42.64 8.97
CA GLY A 338 14.84 -43.94 9.64
C GLY A 338 13.52 -44.66 9.93
N THR A 339 12.37 -44.05 9.63
CA THR A 339 11.05 -44.55 10.01
C THR A 339 10.74 -45.87 9.30
N LYS A 340 10.50 -46.93 10.08
CA LYS A 340 10.02 -48.22 9.59
C LYS A 340 8.49 -48.27 9.55
N VAL A 341 7.95 -49.25 8.85
CA VAL A 341 6.49 -49.49 8.73
C VAL A 341 5.80 -49.53 10.10
N GLY A 342 6.48 -50.08 11.11
CA GLY A 342 5.99 -50.23 12.47
C GLY A 342 6.19 -49.03 13.40
N ASP A 343 6.99 -48.03 13.01
CA ASP A 343 7.41 -46.94 13.88
C ASP A 343 6.31 -45.86 13.93
N VAL A 344 5.24 -46.19 14.65
CA VAL A 344 4.02 -45.38 14.72
C VAL A 344 3.32 -45.54 16.06
N VAL A 345 2.85 -44.40 16.60
CA VAL A 345 1.96 -44.36 17.76
C VAL A 345 0.60 -43.85 17.29
N SER A 346 -0.39 -44.73 17.29
CA SER A 346 -1.78 -44.40 17.01
C SER A 346 -2.56 -44.15 18.31
N ILE A 347 -3.26 -43.02 18.37
CA ILE A 347 -4.15 -42.68 19.49
C ILE A 347 -5.63 -42.73 19.10
N GLY A 348 -5.95 -43.28 17.92
CA GLY A 348 -7.31 -43.30 17.36
C GLY A 348 -7.41 -44.15 16.10
N LYS A 349 -8.45 -43.91 15.29
CA LYS A 349 -8.67 -44.58 14.02
C LYS A 349 -8.89 -43.51 12.94
N ASN A 350 -8.51 -43.77 11.69
CA ASN A 350 -8.71 -42.79 10.63
C ASN A 350 -10.22 -42.50 10.45
N GLY A 351 -10.59 -41.22 10.39
CA GLY A 351 -11.96 -40.73 10.22
C GLY A 351 -12.91 -40.95 11.40
N THR A 352 -12.52 -41.66 12.46
CA THR A 352 -13.37 -42.00 13.62
C THR A 352 -12.53 -42.14 14.89
N PHE A 353 -13.02 -41.71 16.06
CA PHE A 353 -12.31 -41.88 17.35
C PHE A 353 -10.93 -41.21 17.45
N ASN A 354 -10.64 -40.17 16.65
CA ASN A 354 -9.43 -39.36 16.81
C ASN A 354 -9.40 -38.70 18.21
N ARG A 355 -8.22 -38.60 18.80
CA ARG A 355 -8.02 -37.98 20.12
C ARG A 355 -7.16 -36.74 20.02
N GLN A 356 -7.50 -35.74 20.82
CA GLN A 356 -6.63 -34.59 21.04
C GLN A 356 -5.55 -34.96 22.06
N ILE A 357 -4.30 -34.60 21.77
CA ILE A 357 -3.22 -34.63 22.77
C ILE A 357 -3.21 -33.26 23.45
N LYS A 358 -3.52 -33.24 24.75
CA LYS A 358 -3.58 -32.00 25.55
C LYS A 358 -2.33 -31.86 26.41
N ASN A 359 -2.05 -30.63 26.84
CA ASN A 359 -0.90 -30.28 27.69
C ASN A 359 0.46 -30.59 27.05
N VAL A 360 0.55 -30.45 25.72
CA VAL A 360 1.81 -30.52 24.98
C VAL A 360 2.52 -29.17 25.11
N ALA A 361 3.67 -29.16 25.79
CA ALA A 361 4.53 -27.98 25.88
C ALA A 361 5.04 -27.57 24.48
N ALA A 362 5.49 -26.32 24.33
CA ALA A 362 6.03 -25.86 23.06
C ALA A 362 7.31 -26.65 22.72
N GLY A 363 7.33 -27.30 21.55
CA GLY A 363 8.50 -28.03 21.07
C GLY A 363 9.61 -27.08 20.59
N ASN A 364 10.85 -27.55 20.55
CA ASN A 364 11.94 -26.80 19.93
C ASN A 364 11.65 -26.55 18.43
N ILE A 365 11.88 -25.33 17.93
CA ILE A 365 11.70 -24.99 16.51
C ILE A 365 13.09 -24.82 15.89
N SER A 366 13.63 -25.90 15.33
CA SER A 366 14.92 -25.94 14.62
C SER A 366 14.91 -27.00 13.53
N ALA A 367 15.86 -26.94 12.59
CA ALA A 367 15.94 -27.87 11.46
C ALA A 367 16.15 -29.34 11.85
N THR A 368 16.65 -29.60 13.06
CA THR A 368 16.91 -30.94 13.59
C THR A 368 15.90 -31.38 14.65
N SER A 369 14.86 -30.57 14.93
CA SER A 369 13.89 -30.87 15.98
C SER A 369 12.98 -32.03 15.59
N THR A 370 12.75 -32.95 16.53
CA THR A 370 11.76 -34.03 16.44
C THR A 370 10.66 -33.88 17.50
N ASP A 371 10.53 -32.69 18.09
CA ASP A 371 9.52 -32.40 19.10
C ASP A 371 8.14 -32.19 18.46
N ALA A 372 7.08 -32.58 19.17
CA ALA A 372 5.72 -32.28 18.76
C ALA A 372 5.45 -30.76 18.81
N ILE A 373 4.76 -30.23 17.79
CA ILE A 373 4.34 -28.84 17.72
C ILE A 373 2.93 -28.69 18.32
N ASN A 374 2.75 -27.72 19.23
CA ASN A 374 1.45 -27.42 19.80
C ASN A 374 0.69 -26.30 19.05
N GLY A 375 -0.59 -26.11 19.39
CA GLY A 375 -1.44 -25.12 18.73
C GLY A 375 -0.97 -23.67 18.86
N SER A 376 -0.27 -23.31 19.96
CA SER A 376 0.23 -21.94 20.17
C SER A 376 1.39 -21.60 19.23
N GLN A 377 2.26 -22.56 18.95
CA GLN A 377 3.37 -22.39 18.00
C GLN A 377 2.82 -22.19 16.58
N LEU A 378 1.89 -23.05 16.16
CA LEU A 378 1.24 -22.90 14.85
C LEU A 378 0.45 -21.58 14.75
N TYR A 379 -0.26 -21.18 15.81
CA TYR A 379 -0.95 -19.89 15.87
C TYR A 379 0.01 -18.71 15.76
N SER A 380 1.17 -18.76 16.42
CA SER A 380 2.18 -17.69 16.34
C SER A 380 2.71 -17.49 14.91
N VAL A 381 2.88 -18.58 14.15
CA VAL A 381 3.25 -18.52 12.73
C VAL A 381 2.11 -17.92 11.91
N ALA A 382 0.87 -18.39 12.10
CA ALA A 382 -0.29 -17.86 11.39
C ALA A 382 -0.51 -16.36 11.65
N GLN A 383 -0.38 -15.92 12.90
CA GLN A 383 -0.48 -14.52 13.30
C GLN A 383 0.67 -13.68 12.71
N THR A 384 1.90 -14.19 12.75
CA THR A 384 3.05 -13.51 12.14
C THR A 384 2.85 -13.34 10.63
N LEU A 385 2.33 -14.37 9.95
CA LEU A 385 2.02 -14.29 8.52
C LEU A 385 0.92 -13.25 8.23
N GLN A 386 -0.12 -13.17 9.06
CA GLN A 386 -1.13 -12.10 8.96
C GLN A 386 -0.53 -10.71 9.17
N ASP A 387 0.37 -10.58 10.15
CA ASP A 387 1.01 -9.31 10.49
C ASP A 387 2.05 -8.83 9.47
N ARG A 388 2.74 -9.75 8.79
CA ARG A 388 3.80 -9.42 7.81
C ARG A 388 3.25 -8.76 6.54
N PHE A 389 1.96 -8.92 6.25
CA PHE A 389 1.28 -8.26 5.13
C PHE A 389 0.41 -7.07 5.58
N LYS A 390 0.69 -6.48 6.74
CA LYS A 390 0.10 -5.20 7.16
C LYS A 390 0.25 -4.19 6.00
N TYR A 391 -0.87 -3.63 5.56
CA TYR A 391 -1.02 -2.68 4.45
C TYR A 391 -1.10 -3.25 3.03
N VAL A 392 -1.06 -4.57 2.84
CA VAL A 392 -1.36 -5.21 1.54
C VAL A 392 -2.64 -6.02 1.65
N SER A 393 -3.74 -5.50 1.10
CA SER A 393 -5.06 -6.17 1.09
C SER A 393 -5.60 -6.20 -0.34
N ILE A 394 -5.91 -7.39 -0.84
CA ILE A 394 -6.47 -7.62 -2.17
C ILE A 394 -7.79 -8.36 -1.97
N ASN A 395 -8.91 -7.65 -2.12
CA ASN A 395 -10.23 -8.25 -2.08
C ASN A 395 -10.73 -8.47 -3.51
N SER A 396 -10.59 -9.69 -4.02
CA SER A 396 -11.00 -10.06 -5.37
C SER A 396 -11.44 -11.52 -5.45
N THR A 397 -12.43 -11.79 -6.31
CA THR A 397 -12.91 -13.13 -6.66
C THR A 397 -12.34 -13.64 -8.00
N GLU A 398 -11.53 -12.83 -8.67
CA GLU A 398 -10.96 -13.12 -9.98
C GLU A 398 -9.75 -14.07 -9.86
N THR A 399 -9.55 -14.96 -10.83
CA THR A 399 -8.56 -16.06 -10.74
C THR A 399 -7.15 -15.72 -11.25
N GLY A 400 -6.99 -14.74 -12.13
CA GLY A 400 -5.67 -14.42 -12.70
C GLY A 400 -4.73 -13.80 -11.68
N ASN A 401 -3.44 -14.16 -11.72
CA ASN A 401 -2.42 -13.74 -10.73
C ASN A 401 -2.77 -14.08 -9.26
N ALA A 402 -3.71 -15.02 -9.01
CA ALA A 402 -4.03 -15.46 -7.65
C ALA A 402 -2.88 -16.22 -6.97
N ASP A 403 -1.93 -16.74 -7.76
CA ASP A 403 -0.71 -17.37 -7.29
C ASP A 403 0.47 -16.40 -7.11
N ASN A 404 0.23 -15.08 -7.27
CA ASN A 404 1.22 -14.01 -7.19
C ASN A 404 2.40 -14.14 -8.20
N LYS A 405 2.20 -14.80 -9.35
CA LYS A 405 3.23 -14.96 -10.39
C LYS A 405 3.19 -13.93 -11.51
N GLY A 406 2.36 -12.91 -11.41
CA GLY A 406 2.19 -11.87 -12.43
C GLY A 406 3.46 -11.04 -12.66
N ALA A 407 4.38 -11.00 -11.69
CA ALA A 407 5.67 -10.33 -11.79
C ALA A 407 6.68 -11.24 -12.51
N LEU A 408 6.53 -11.42 -13.83
CA LEU A 408 7.34 -12.36 -14.61
C LEU A 408 8.76 -11.83 -14.92
N ALA A 409 8.96 -10.52 -14.83
CA ALA A 409 10.26 -9.86 -15.06
C ALA A 409 11.10 -9.75 -13.77
N THR A 410 12.42 -9.72 -13.92
CA THR A 410 13.35 -9.46 -12.81
C THR A 410 13.05 -8.13 -12.13
N ASN A 411 13.05 -8.10 -10.80
CA ASN A 411 12.80 -6.90 -9.96
C ASN A 411 11.45 -6.20 -10.21
N SER A 412 10.43 -6.90 -10.71
CA SER A 412 9.10 -6.32 -10.99
C SER A 412 8.09 -6.54 -9.87
N ILE A 413 7.03 -5.73 -9.85
CA ILE A 413 5.87 -5.83 -8.94
C ILE A 413 4.61 -6.04 -9.77
N ALA A 414 3.77 -7.02 -9.42
CA ALA A 414 2.46 -7.24 -10.03
C ALA A 414 1.40 -7.54 -8.96
N ILE A 415 0.53 -6.57 -8.66
CA ILE A 415 -0.45 -6.64 -7.57
C ILE A 415 -1.86 -6.46 -8.11
N GLY A 416 -2.74 -7.42 -7.84
CA GLY A 416 -4.13 -7.41 -8.29
C GLY A 416 -4.42 -8.51 -9.30
N PRO A 417 -5.71 -8.83 -9.50
CA PRO A 417 -6.11 -9.93 -10.38
C PRO A 417 -5.72 -9.64 -11.83
N ASN A 418 -5.24 -10.62 -12.57
CA ASN A 418 -4.76 -10.47 -13.95
C ASN A 418 -3.63 -9.41 -14.13
N ALA A 419 -3.03 -8.89 -13.05
CA ALA A 419 -1.91 -7.97 -13.16
C ALA A 419 -0.66 -8.70 -13.70
N SER A 420 0.06 -8.11 -14.66
CA SER A 420 1.24 -8.76 -15.24
C SER A 420 2.34 -7.79 -15.67
N ALA A 421 3.54 -7.99 -15.12
CA ALA A 421 4.77 -7.48 -15.71
C ALA A 421 5.37 -8.60 -16.59
N THR A 422 5.36 -8.42 -17.91
CA THR A 422 5.92 -9.38 -18.88
C THR A 422 7.40 -9.65 -18.62
N VAL A 423 7.90 -10.82 -19.04
CA VAL A 423 9.27 -11.30 -18.74
C VAL A 423 10.40 -10.32 -19.09
N THR A 424 10.16 -9.44 -20.05
CA THR A 424 11.14 -8.45 -20.51
C THR A 424 11.08 -7.10 -19.76
N SER A 425 10.07 -6.88 -18.90
CA SER A 425 9.77 -5.63 -18.18
C SER A 425 10.50 -5.47 -16.86
N GLU A 426 11.83 -5.54 -16.88
CA GLU A 426 12.65 -5.39 -15.69
C GLU A 426 12.31 -4.09 -14.92
N ASN A 427 12.25 -4.18 -13.59
CA ASN A 427 11.96 -3.05 -12.69
C ASN A 427 10.57 -2.38 -12.88
N ALA A 428 9.60 -3.03 -13.53
CA ALA A 428 8.26 -2.48 -13.71
C ALA A 428 7.38 -2.63 -12.45
N VAL A 429 6.50 -1.66 -12.21
CA VAL A 429 5.49 -1.69 -11.14
C VAL A 429 4.10 -1.76 -11.76
N VAL A 430 3.37 -2.85 -11.56
CA VAL A 430 2.06 -3.12 -12.17
C VAL A 430 1.03 -3.38 -11.08
N VAL A 431 0.01 -2.53 -10.95
CA VAL A 431 -0.98 -2.62 -9.87
C VAL A 431 -2.40 -2.38 -10.39
N GLY A 432 -3.34 -3.29 -10.13
CA GLY A 432 -4.75 -3.18 -10.51
C GLY A 432 -5.25 -4.35 -11.37
N ASN A 433 -6.57 -4.54 -11.41
CA ASN A 433 -7.16 -5.67 -12.14
C ASN A 433 -6.90 -5.57 -13.65
N GLY A 434 -6.14 -6.49 -14.22
CA GLY A 434 -5.79 -6.50 -15.65
C GLY A 434 -4.75 -5.46 -16.05
N ALA A 435 -4.13 -4.77 -15.09
CA ALA A 435 -3.00 -3.89 -15.34
C ALA A 435 -1.83 -4.70 -15.94
N LYS A 436 -1.21 -4.26 -17.03
CA LYS A 436 -0.14 -5.05 -17.64
C LYS A 436 0.91 -4.24 -18.38
N THR A 437 2.16 -4.67 -18.33
CA THR A 437 3.09 -4.32 -19.40
C THR A 437 2.86 -5.25 -20.59
N THR A 438 3.11 -4.78 -21.80
CA THR A 438 3.01 -5.58 -23.02
C THR A 438 4.32 -5.51 -23.77
N GLU A 439 4.72 -6.65 -24.31
CA GLU A 439 5.87 -6.72 -25.20
C GLU A 439 5.45 -6.39 -26.63
N GLN A 440 6.20 -5.55 -27.32
CA GLN A 440 5.97 -5.27 -28.75
C GLN A 440 7.28 -5.35 -29.54
N VAL A 441 7.31 -6.23 -30.53
CA VAL A 441 8.41 -6.33 -31.48
C VAL A 441 8.22 -5.28 -32.57
N MET A 442 9.20 -4.39 -32.72
CA MET A 442 9.09 -3.22 -33.61
C MET A 442 9.52 -3.49 -35.06
N ASN A 443 10.16 -4.63 -35.34
CA ASN A 443 10.66 -4.96 -36.68
C ASN A 443 10.68 -6.47 -36.93
N SER A 444 9.49 -7.05 -37.14
CA SER A 444 9.33 -8.47 -37.46
C SER A 444 10.02 -8.77 -38.81
N GLY A 445 11.20 -9.40 -38.78
CA GLY A 445 11.95 -9.83 -39.97
C GLY A 445 13.36 -9.25 -40.15
N ALA A 446 13.80 -8.31 -39.30
CA ALA A 446 15.17 -7.77 -39.35
C ALA A 446 16.18 -8.63 -38.54
N PRO A 447 17.50 -8.59 -38.84
CA PRO A 447 18.52 -9.41 -38.16
C PRO A 447 18.63 -9.14 -36.65
N THR A 448 18.29 -7.93 -36.21
CA THR A 448 18.17 -7.55 -34.80
C THR A 448 16.74 -7.10 -34.52
N GLN A 449 15.98 -7.90 -33.77
CA GLN A 449 14.65 -7.51 -33.33
C GLN A 449 14.75 -6.53 -32.16
N TRP A 450 14.14 -5.36 -32.31
CA TRP A 450 13.99 -4.40 -31.23
C TRP A 450 12.68 -4.68 -30.52
N THR A 451 12.79 -5.25 -29.33
CA THR A 451 11.65 -5.54 -28.47
C THR A 451 11.47 -4.37 -27.50
N LYS A 452 10.27 -3.79 -27.47
CA LYS A 452 9.85 -2.85 -26.43
C LYS A 452 9.24 -3.63 -25.29
N THR A 453 9.67 -3.31 -24.09
CA THR A 453 9.59 -4.24 -22.98
C THR A 453 9.00 -3.61 -21.73
N GLY A 454 8.50 -2.37 -21.77
CA GLY A 454 7.92 -1.74 -20.57
C GLY A 454 8.89 -1.65 -19.38
N LYS A 455 10.22 -1.70 -19.61
CA LYS A 455 11.25 -1.59 -18.56
C LYS A 455 11.08 -0.30 -17.77
N ASN A 456 11.34 -0.34 -16.46
CA ASN A 456 11.30 0.82 -15.57
C ASN A 456 9.94 1.56 -15.58
N SER A 457 8.84 0.89 -15.95
CA SER A 457 7.53 1.50 -16.08
C SER A 457 6.69 1.42 -14.80
N VAL A 458 5.70 2.31 -14.68
CA VAL A 458 4.71 2.30 -13.59
C VAL A 458 3.31 2.24 -14.20
N VAL A 459 2.60 1.14 -13.99
CA VAL A 459 1.27 0.86 -14.53
C VAL A 459 0.31 0.65 -13.37
N ILE A 460 -0.59 1.59 -13.10
CA ILE A 460 -1.48 1.53 -11.93
C ILE A 460 -2.93 1.84 -12.33
N GLY A 461 -3.82 0.85 -12.27
CA GLY A 461 -5.24 1.02 -12.56
C GLY A 461 -5.85 -0.19 -13.28
N ASN A 462 -7.17 -0.36 -13.18
CA ASN A 462 -7.87 -1.47 -13.83
C ASN A 462 -7.63 -1.43 -15.35
N LYS A 463 -7.08 -2.51 -15.94
CA LYS A 463 -6.73 -2.62 -17.37
C LYS A 463 -5.74 -1.57 -17.90
N ALA A 464 -5.00 -0.88 -17.03
CA ALA A 464 -3.93 0.02 -17.46
C ALA A 464 -2.83 -0.77 -18.20
N SER A 465 -2.18 -0.19 -19.21
CA SER A 465 -1.09 -0.89 -19.90
C SER A 465 0.00 -0.02 -20.49
N THR A 466 1.19 -0.57 -20.65
CA THR A 466 2.29 0.09 -21.37
C THR A 466 3.18 -0.91 -22.10
N ASN A 467 3.74 -0.50 -23.24
CA ASN A 467 4.87 -1.17 -23.90
C ASN A 467 6.17 -0.38 -23.83
N SER A 468 6.17 0.85 -23.31
CA SER A 468 7.30 1.77 -23.41
C SER A 468 8.21 1.74 -22.17
N GLU A 469 9.51 1.85 -22.39
CA GLU A 469 10.49 2.02 -21.30
C GLU A 469 10.33 3.39 -20.62
N GLY A 470 10.42 3.40 -19.28
CA GLY A 470 10.34 4.60 -18.45
C GLY A 470 8.97 5.27 -18.43
N SER A 471 7.94 4.60 -18.93
CA SER A 471 6.59 5.17 -19.01
C SER A 471 5.83 5.04 -17.70
N VAL A 472 4.95 6.00 -17.44
CA VAL A 472 3.95 5.95 -16.38
C VAL A 472 2.59 5.89 -17.06
N ALA A 473 1.73 4.95 -16.65
CA ALA A 473 0.37 4.71 -17.10
C ALA A 473 -0.54 4.51 -15.88
N ILE A 474 -1.17 5.57 -15.38
CA ILE A 474 -1.98 5.52 -14.15
C ILE A 474 -3.43 5.90 -14.46
N GLY A 475 -4.39 5.11 -13.98
CA GLY A 475 -5.83 5.26 -14.22
C GLY A 475 -6.46 4.00 -14.83
N HIS A 476 -7.79 3.87 -14.73
CA HIS A 476 -8.50 2.76 -15.37
C HIS A 476 -8.34 2.85 -16.90
N GLU A 477 -7.90 1.78 -17.57
CA GLU A 477 -7.55 1.71 -19.01
C GLU A 477 -6.54 2.77 -19.50
N ALA A 478 -5.74 3.35 -18.59
CA ALA A 478 -4.65 4.23 -19.00
C ALA A 478 -3.63 3.42 -19.83
N LYS A 479 -3.40 3.83 -21.08
CA LYS A 479 -2.48 3.14 -21.99
C LYS A 479 -1.33 4.07 -22.38
N VAL A 480 -0.09 3.59 -22.25
CA VAL A 480 1.08 4.16 -22.94
C VAL A 480 1.45 3.20 -24.06
N ASP A 481 0.98 3.52 -25.25
CA ASP A 481 1.34 2.80 -26.47
C ASP A 481 2.31 3.66 -27.26
N ASN A 482 3.60 3.36 -27.15
CA ASN A 482 4.63 4.13 -27.82
C ASN A 482 5.11 3.38 -29.06
N THR A 483 4.79 3.91 -30.23
CA THR A 483 5.27 3.40 -31.52
C THR A 483 6.62 4.01 -31.94
N THR A 484 7.21 4.91 -31.13
CA THR A 484 8.51 5.59 -31.41
C THR A 484 9.49 5.45 -30.24
N ASN A 485 10.74 5.91 -30.37
CA ASN A 485 11.83 5.62 -29.40
C ASN A 485 11.86 6.52 -28.14
N ASN A 486 10.77 7.22 -27.78
CA ASN A 486 10.82 8.29 -26.76
C ASN A 486 9.92 8.02 -25.54
N SER A 487 10.43 8.07 -24.30
CA SER A 487 9.68 7.79 -23.07
C SER A 487 8.46 8.72 -22.88
N GLY A 488 7.23 8.19 -22.97
CA GLY A 488 5.99 8.92 -22.73
C GLY A 488 5.43 8.67 -21.33
N SER A 489 5.06 9.73 -20.60
CA SER A 489 4.35 9.68 -19.31
C SER A 489 2.91 10.13 -19.54
N THR A 490 1.94 9.20 -19.48
CA THR A 490 0.51 9.51 -19.48
C THR A 490 -0.09 9.14 -18.13
N ILE A 491 -0.88 10.03 -17.56
CA ILE A 491 -1.48 9.81 -16.25
C ILE A 491 -3.01 9.66 -16.36
N GLY A 492 -3.67 9.33 -17.49
CA GLY A 492 -5.12 9.02 -17.46
C GLY A 492 -5.88 9.20 -18.78
N ARG A 493 -6.89 8.33 -18.96
CA ARG A 493 -7.73 7.99 -20.12
C ARG A 493 -7.90 8.98 -21.26
N TYR A 494 -7.70 8.39 -22.43
CA TYR A 494 -8.32 8.74 -23.70
C TYR A 494 -9.28 7.61 -24.13
N LYS A 495 -10.48 7.99 -24.59
CA LYS A 495 -11.13 7.49 -25.83
C LYS A 495 -11.66 8.76 -26.52
N ASN A 496 -11.40 9.02 -27.80
CA ASN A 496 -12.07 8.32 -28.89
C ASN A 496 -11.31 8.46 -30.23
N ASP A 497 -11.04 7.32 -30.85
CA ASP A 497 -11.11 6.91 -32.26
C ASP A 497 -10.82 7.90 -33.42
N ASP A 498 -9.89 7.41 -34.26
CA ASP A 498 -9.73 7.54 -35.71
C ASP A 498 -9.45 8.90 -36.37
N ASN A 499 -8.15 9.06 -36.67
CA ASN A 499 -7.58 9.37 -37.98
C ASN A 499 -6.64 10.59 -38.03
N SER A 500 -5.48 10.32 -38.62
CA SER A 500 -4.52 11.23 -39.26
C SER A 500 -3.30 11.72 -38.44
N THR A 501 -2.29 10.87 -38.46
CA THR A 501 -0.96 11.12 -39.07
C THR A 501 -0.21 12.44 -38.84
N TYR A 502 1.04 12.24 -38.38
CA TYR A 502 2.28 13.03 -38.55
C TYR A 502 2.54 14.16 -37.52
N MET A 503 3.29 13.96 -36.42
CA MET A 503 4.71 13.61 -36.16
C MET A 503 5.71 14.79 -36.12
N GLY A 504 6.33 14.96 -34.94
CA GLY A 504 7.68 15.51 -34.69
C GLY A 504 7.72 17.00 -34.30
N THR A 505 8.29 17.47 -33.18
CA THR A 505 9.25 16.93 -32.21
C THR A 505 9.16 17.71 -30.88
N SER A 506 9.61 17.09 -29.77
CA SER A 506 10.20 17.71 -28.56
C SER A 506 9.30 18.34 -27.46
N LEU A 507 9.04 17.58 -26.38
CA LEU A 507 9.38 17.83 -24.95
C LEU A 507 8.30 17.39 -23.94
N ALA A 508 8.68 16.38 -23.13
CA ALA A 508 8.45 16.23 -21.68
C ALA A 508 7.05 16.44 -21.03
N GLN A 509 6.57 15.31 -20.46
CA GLN A 509 5.98 15.14 -19.12
C GLN A 509 4.50 15.51 -18.83
N ASN A 510 3.76 14.46 -18.41
CA ASN A 510 2.53 14.40 -17.58
C ASN A 510 1.19 14.74 -18.24
N ASN A 511 0.21 13.79 -18.30
CA ASN A 511 -1.19 14.07 -17.88
C ASN A 511 -2.29 12.99 -17.92
N ILE A 512 -3.27 13.22 -17.02
CA ILE A 512 -4.49 12.50 -16.57
C ILE A 512 -5.78 12.89 -17.29
N TYR A 513 -6.67 11.92 -17.60
CA TYR A 513 -8.13 12.05 -17.82
C TYR A 513 -8.91 10.72 -17.54
N ALA A 514 -10.24 10.58 -17.73
CA ALA A 514 -11.34 10.74 -16.76
C ALA A 514 -12.39 9.57 -16.85
N ASP A 515 -13.53 9.66 -16.14
CA ASP A 515 -14.72 8.75 -16.18
C ASP A 515 -15.98 9.46 -16.79
N PRO A 516 -16.98 8.75 -17.38
CA PRO A 516 -17.94 9.33 -18.34
C PRO A 516 -19.45 9.15 -18.02
N SER A 517 -20.12 10.12 -17.42
CA SER A 517 -21.61 10.17 -17.44
C SER A 517 -22.19 11.57 -17.15
N TYR A 518 -22.44 12.38 -18.21
CA TYR A 518 -23.17 13.68 -18.25
C TYR A 518 -22.56 14.84 -17.39
N VAL A 519 -22.32 16.11 -17.78
CA VAL A 519 -22.50 16.99 -18.96
C VAL A 519 -21.55 18.20 -18.80
N GLY A 520 -20.79 18.57 -19.85
CA GLY A 520 -20.03 19.83 -19.97
C GLY A 520 -18.69 19.89 -19.25
N THR A 521 -17.67 20.48 -19.88
CA THR A 521 -16.33 20.84 -19.36
C THR A 521 -15.17 19.83 -19.59
N GLN A 522 -14.44 19.98 -20.71
CA GLN A 522 -13.33 19.12 -21.18
C GLN A 522 -11.94 19.75 -20.92
N GLY A 523 -11.59 20.10 -19.67
CA GLY A 523 -10.38 20.90 -19.40
C GLY A 523 -9.19 20.15 -18.80
N ILE A 524 -7.96 20.39 -19.29
CA ILE A 524 -6.72 19.89 -18.67
C ILE A 524 -6.29 20.86 -17.56
N ALA A 525 -6.21 20.40 -16.30
CA ALA A 525 -5.80 21.24 -15.16
C ALA A 525 -4.62 20.62 -14.40
N ILE A 526 -3.47 21.29 -14.37
CA ILE A 526 -2.23 20.87 -13.71
C ILE A 526 -1.76 21.97 -12.74
N GLY A 527 -1.74 21.68 -11.44
CA GLY A 527 -1.28 22.61 -10.40
C GLY A 527 -2.31 22.82 -9.27
N ALA A 528 -1.86 23.25 -8.09
CA ALA A 528 -2.76 23.46 -6.96
C ALA A 528 -3.76 24.61 -7.24
N ASN A 529 -5.06 24.39 -7.03
CA ASN A 529 -6.14 25.34 -7.33
C ASN A 529 -6.24 25.79 -8.80
N SER A 530 -5.68 25.02 -9.74
CA SER A 530 -5.91 25.28 -11.18
C SER A 530 -7.32 24.87 -11.58
N TYR A 531 -7.98 25.64 -12.46
CA TYR A 531 -9.35 25.40 -12.89
C TYR A 531 -9.49 25.55 -14.42
N SER A 532 -9.78 24.45 -15.09
CA SER A 532 -10.03 24.45 -16.54
C SER A 532 -11.48 24.10 -16.82
N ASP A 533 -12.18 25.01 -17.49
CA ASP A 533 -13.55 24.85 -17.98
C ASP A 533 -13.53 24.58 -19.50
N TYR A 534 -14.52 23.84 -20.01
CA TYR A 534 -14.82 23.55 -21.44
C TYR A 534 -13.64 23.65 -22.42
N GLN A 535 -12.87 22.56 -22.61
CA GLN A 535 -11.73 22.50 -23.55
C GLN A 535 -10.55 23.44 -23.21
N GLY A 536 -10.52 24.02 -22.01
CA GLY A 536 -9.42 24.84 -21.52
C GLY A 536 -8.22 24.04 -21.01
N MET A 537 -7.03 24.63 -21.05
CA MET A 537 -5.79 24.09 -20.47
C MET A 537 -5.25 25.05 -19.41
N SER A 538 -5.13 24.61 -18.16
CA SER A 538 -4.57 25.38 -17.05
C SER A 538 -3.36 24.66 -16.48
N MET A 539 -2.22 25.34 -16.42
CA MET A 539 -0.95 24.79 -15.95
C MET A 539 -0.25 25.80 -15.04
N GLY A 540 -0.22 25.54 -13.74
CA GLY A 540 0.33 26.43 -12.71
C GLY A 540 -0.60 26.57 -11.50
N VAL A 541 -0.05 26.96 -10.34
CA VAL A 541 -0.85 27.14 -9.12
C VAL A 541 -1.81 28.31 -9.30
N GLY A 542 -3.12 28.06 -9.14
CA GLY A 542 -4.18 29.06 -9.32
C GLY A 542 -4.47 29.45 -10.77
N ALA A 543 -3.89 28.76 -11.76
CA ALA A 543 -4.13 29.01 -13.17
C ALA A 543 -5.59 28.69 -13.55
N ARG A 544 -6.26 29.54 -14.32
CA ARG A 544 -7.66 29.34 -14.72
C ARG A 544 -7.86 29.55 -16.21
N SER A 545 -8.55 28.65 -16.89
CA SER A 545 -8.85 28.71 -18.33
C SER A 545 -10.32 28.37 -18.57
N LYS A 546 -11.02 29.10 -19.45
CA LYS A 546 -12.40 28.81 -19.91
C LYS A 546 -12.48 28.60 -21.42
N ASN A 547 -13.41 27.78 -21.92
CA ASN A 547 -13.81 27.71 -23.35
C ASN A 547 -12.63 27.77 -24.36
N LEU A 548 -11.96 26.64 -24.63
CA LEU A 548 -10.84 26.53 -25.61
C LEU A 548 -9.58 27.36 -25.27
N SER A 549 -9.46 27.92 -24.07
CA SER A 549 -8.33 28.80 -23.72
C SER A 549 -7.15 28.10 -23.07
N LEU A 550 -6.01 28.77 -23.03
CA LEU A 550 -4.77 28.31 -22.40
C LEU A 550 -4.34 29.28 -21.30
N ALA A 551 -4.21 28.80 -20.07
CA ALA A 551 -3.66 29.50 -18.92
C ALA A 551 -2.39 28.80 -18.43
N LEU A 552 -1.23 29.44 -18.55
CA LEU A 552 0.06 28.88 -18.16
C LEU A 552 0.83 29.85 -17.23
N GLY A 553 0.91 29.54 -15.94
CA GLY A 553 1.62 30.35 -14.94
C GLY A 553 0.93 30.42 -13.59
N TYR A 554 1.64 30.95 -12.58
CA TYR A 554 1.08 31.19 -11.25
C TYR A 554 -0.03 32.27 -11.32
N PHE A 555 -1.27 31.92 -10.97
CA PHE A 555 -2.46 32.78 -11.10
C PHE A 555 -2.74 33.36 -12.51
N SER A 556 -2.28 32.72 -13.58
CA SER A 556 -2.69 33.10 -14.94
C SER A 556 -4.19 32.83 -15.14
N ASN A 557 -4.95 33.72 -15.75
CA ASN A 557 -6.39 33.59 -15.93
C ASN A 557 -6.81 33.92 -17.37
N ALA A 558 -7.20 32.91 -18.14
CA ALA A 558 -7.71 32.99 -19.50
C ALA A 558 -9.23 32.81 -19.49
N GLU A 559 -9.98 33.91 -19.42
CA GLU A 559 -11.46 33.88 -19.31
C GLU A 559 -12.17 34.00 -20.65
N GLY A 560 -11.55 34.66 -21.64
CA GLY A 560 -12.11 34.77 -22.99
C GLY A 560 -12.09 33.43 -23.72
N THR A 561 -13.04 33.22 -24.60
CA THR A 561 -13.09 32.04 -25.48
C THR A 561 -11.87 32.03 -26.39
N SER A 562 -11.17 30.89 -26.49
CA SER A 562 -9.94 30.73 -27.26
C SER A 562 -8.85 31.76 -26.90
N SER A 563 -8.85 32.25 -25.66
CA SER A 563 -7.84 33.20 -25.17
C SER A 563 -6.56 32.49 -24.69
N ILE A 564 -5.48 33.25 -24.58
CA ILE A 564 -4.18 32.75 -24.12
C ILE A 564 -3.68 33.67 -23.00
N ALA A 565 -3.51 33.15 -21.79
CA ALA A 565 -2.90 33.84 -20.66
C ALA A 565 -1.62 33.09 -20.24
N THR A 566 -0.44 33.63 -20.52
CA THR A 566 0.83 33.00 -20.15
C THR A 566 1.70 33.95 -19.32
N GLY A 567 2.26 33.45 -18.23
CA GLY A 567 3.02 34.24 -17.26
C GLY A 567 2.31 34.44 -15.93
N VAL A 568 3.08 34.84 -14.90
CA VAL A 568 2.57 34.99 -13.53
C VAL A 568 1.55 36.13 -13.46
N GLY A 569 0.30 35.81 -13.12
CA GLY A 569 -0.80 36.78 -13.02
C GLY A 569 -1.27 37.36 -14.36
N ALA A 570 -0.91 36.74 -15.50
CA ALA A 570 -1.42 37.16 -16.81
C ALA A 570 -2.94 37.00 -16.88
N TYR A 571 -3.67 37.99 -17.39
CA TYR A 571 -5.14 37.98 -17.45
C TYR A 571 -5.65 38.22 -18.87
N ALA A 572 -6.27 37.22 -19.50
CA ALA A 572 -6.84 37.31 -20.84
C ALA A 572 -8.38 37.19 -20.78
N LYS A 573 -9.07 38.32 -20.65
CA LYS A 573 -10.54 38.37 -20.52
C LYS A 573 -11.27 38.43 -21.87
N GLY A 574 -10.67 39.09 -22.87
CA GLY A 574 -11.28 39.19 -24.20
C GLY A 574 -11.24 37.88 -24.98
N ASP A 575 -12.27 37.61 -25.79
CA ASP A 575 -12.26 36.46 -26.71
C ASP A 575 -11.11 36.60 -27.72
N ASN A 576 -10.50 35.48 -28.12
CA ASN A 576 -9.33 35.45 -29.01
C ASN A 576 -8.18 36.37 -28.57
N SER A 577 -8.12 36.76 -27.30
CA SER A 577 -7.09 37.68 -26.81
C SER A 577 -5.84 36.94 -26.32
N ILE A 578 -4.70 37.63 -26.39
CA ILE A 578 -3.41 37.08 -25.97
C ILE A 578 -2.81 38.00 -24.92
N SER A 579 -2.63 37.47 -23.71
CA SER A 579 -1.95 38.11 -22.60
C SER A 579 -0.73 37.27 -22.24
N SER A 580 0.47 37.75 -22.56
CA SER A 580 1.73 37.03 -22.36
C SER A 580 2.76 37.90 -21.64
N GLY A 581 3.09 37.55 -20.41
CA GLY A 581 3.98 38.30 -19.53
C GLY A 581 3.51 38.29 -18.08
N ARG A 582 4.41 38.61 -17.14
CA ARG A 582 4.01 38.77 -15.72
C ARG A 582 3.02 39.93 -15.61
N GLN A 583 1.82 39.69 -15.09
CA GLN A 583 0.73 40.66 -14.90
C GLN A 583 0.28 41.37 -16.18
N SER A 584 0.51 40.80 -17.37
CA SER A 584 -0.09 41.33 -18.60
C SER A 584 -1.61 41.22 -18.55
N SER A 585 -2.34 42.09 -19.24
CA SER A 585 -3.81 42.04 -19.27
C SER A 585 -4.39 42.39 -20.63
N THR A 586 -5.30 41.56 -21.13
CA THR A 586 -6.19 41.87 -22.25
C THR A 586 -7.65 41.84 -21.81
N ILE A 587 -8.42 42.90 -22.12
CA ILE A 587 -9.83 43.00 -21.68
C ILE A 587 -10.88 42.95 -22.81
N SER A 588 -10.50 43.25 -24.06
CA SER A 588 -11.41 43.26 -25.22
C SER A 588 -11.04 42.19 -26.24
N THR A 589 -12.00 41.78 -27.06
CA THR A 589 -11.82 40.77 -28.12
C THR A 589 -10.66 41.10 -29.07
N GLY A 590 -9.88 40.08 -29.45
CA GLY A 590 -8.76 40.20 -30.39
C GLY A 590 -7.62 41.12 -29.93
N SER A 591 -7.60 41.54 -28.67
CA SER A 591 -6.53 42.40 -28.14
C SER A 591 -5.28 41.58 -27.78
N VAL A 592 -4.12 42.22 -27.86
CA VAL A 592 -2.82 41.61 -27.60
C VAL A 592 -2.06 42.43 -26.57
N ALA A 593 -1.59 41.79 -25.51
CA ALA A 593 -0.70 42.35 -24.50
C ALA A 593 0.52 41.45 -24.31
N LEU A 594 1.69 41.91 -24.77
CA LEU A 594 2.94 41.16 -24.71
C LEU A 594 3.98 41.94 -23.90
N GLY A 595 4.45 41.39 -22.78
CA GLY A 595 5.43 42.02 -21.89
C GLY A 595 4.93 42.13 -20.45
N VAL A 596 5.86 42.34 -19.52
CA VAL A 596 5.53 42.50 -18.09
C VAL A 596 4.59 43.71 -17.91
N ALA A 597 3.42 43.49 -17.32
CA ALA A 597 2.40 44.49 -17.06
C ALA A 597 1.83 45.24 -18.29
N ALA A 598 2.02 44.71 -19.50
CA ALA A 598 1.41 45.26 -20.70
C ALA A 598 -0.13 45.17 -20.63
N ARG A 599 -0.85 46.20 -21.09
CA ARG A 599 -2.32 46.22 -21.09
C ARG A 599 -2.87 46.55 -22.47
N GLY A 600 -3.56 45.57 -23.06
CA GLY A 600 -4.37 45.74 -24.26
C GLY A 600 -5.85 45.71 -23.91
N GLY A 601 -6.65 46.54 -24.56
CA GLY A 601 -8.10 46.40 -24.63
C GLY A 601 -8.78 47.71 -24.32
N SER A 602 -9.89 47.94 -25.00
CA SER A 602 -10.78 49.07 -24.74
C SER A 602 -11.38 48.96 -23.35
N THR A 603 -11.19 50.00 -22.52
CA THR A 603 -11.93 50.17 -21.26
C THR A 603 -13.36 50.66 -21.48
N ALA A 604 -13.73 51.04 -22.71
CA ALA A 604 -15.10 51.43 -23.06
C ALA A 604 -15.94 50.18 -23.38
N ASP A 605 -17.05 50.01 -22.67
CA ASP A 605 -18.02 48.93 -22.88
C ASP A 605 -18.48 48.90 -24.36
N GLY A 606 -18.30 47.76 -25.03
CA GLY A 606 -18.71 47.56 -26.42
C GLY A 606 -17.72 48.00 -27.50
N GLY A 607 -16.50 48.43 -27.17
CA GLY A 607 -15.49 48.78 -28.18
C GLY A 607 -15.08 47.59 -29.06
N LEU A 608 -14.83 47.81 -30.36
CA LEU A 608 -14.56 46.78 -31.39
C LEU A 608 -13.23 46.00 -31.21
N GLY A 609 -12.60 46.07 -30.02
CA GLY A 609 -11.41 45.31 -29.69
C GLY A 609 -10.17 45.71 -30.51
N GLY A 610 -9.27 44.74 -30.72
CA GLY A 610 -8.14 44.87 -31.66
C GLY A 610 -6.99 45.81 -31.25
N SER A 611 -6.89 46.15 -29.96
CA SER A 611 -5.75 46.94 -29.46
C SER A 611 -4.48 46.09 -29.30
N ILE A 612 -3.32 46.74 -29.44
CA ILE A 612 -2.01 46.07 -29.41
C ILE A 612 -1.11 46.82 -28.43
N ALA A 613 -0.76 46.16 -27.32
CA ALA A 613 0.21 46.62 -26.33
C ALA A 613 1.43 45.68 -26.32
N VAL A 614 2.59 46.19 -26.75
CA VAL A 614 3.82 45.40 -26.83
C VAL A 614 4.98 46.11 -26.14
N GLY A 615 5.47 45.51 -25.07
CA GLY A 615 6.62 45.93 -24.26
C GLY A 615 6.25 46.17 -22.79
N ALA A 616 7.27 46.34 -21.94
CA ALA A 616 7.06 46.42 -20.49
C ALA A 616 6.19 47.63 -20.12
N ALA A 617 5.07 47.35 -19.45
CA ALA A 617 4.05 48.29 -19.01
C ALA A 617 3.37 49.10 -20.14
N SER A 618 3.47 48.74 -21.42
CA SER A 618 2.78 49.48 -22.49
C SER A 618 1.25 49.45 -22.33
N ASP A 619 0.58 50.58 -22.58
CA ASP A 619 -0.86 50.76 -22.37
C ASP A 619 -1.58 51.13 -23.68
N ALA A 620 -2.30 50.18 -24.27
CA ALA A 620 -3.21 50.39 -25.41
C ALA A 620 -4.66 50.18 -24.95
N THR A 621 -5.26 51.22 -24.35
CA THR A 621 -6.47 51.07 -23.50
C THR A 621 -7.78 51.38 -24.20
N HIS A 622 -7.75 51.59 -25.51
CA HIS A 622 -8.91 51.97 -26.33
C HIS A 622 -8.99 51.12 -27.60
N GLU A 623 -10.13 51.16 -28.28
CA GLU A 623 -10.36 50.45 -29.53
C GLU A 623 -9.29 50.79 -30.58
N GLN A 624 -8.72 49.74 -31.20
CA GLN A 624 -7.69 49.84 -32.23
C GLN A 624 -6.46 50.70 -31.84
N ALA A 625 -6.24 50.92 -30.54
CA ALA A 625 -5.07 51.64 -30.06
C ALA A 625 -3.81 50.78 -30.20
N ILE A 626 -2.70 51.39 -30.57
CA ILE A 626 -1.42 50.71 -30.74
C ILE A 626 -0.38 51.38 -29.85
N ALA A 627 0.07 50.67 -28.81
CA ALA A 627 1.15 51.09 -27.94
C ALA A 627 2.32 50.10 -28.07
N ILE A 628 3.37 50.49 -28.78
CA ILE A 628 4.54 49.65 -29.01
C ILE A 628 5.78 50.35 -28.43
N GLY A 629 6.36 49.75 -27.41
CA GLY A 629 7.45 50.32 -26.61
C GLY A 629 7.28 49.97 -25.14
N GLY A 630 7.97 50.67 -24.26
CA GLY A 630 7.83 50.44 -22.83
C GLY A 630 8.57 51.48 -22.02
N ILE A 631 8.72 51.19 -20.73
CA ILE A 631 9.60 51.95 -19.84
C ILE A 631 11.07 51.71 -20.21
N THR A 632 11.92 52.73 -20.09
CA THR A 632 13.38 52.61 -20.35
C THR A 632 14.14 51.93 -19.21
N ASN A 633 13.49 51.67 -18.07
CA ASN A 633 14.09 51.04 -16.89
C ASN A 633 13.09 50.07 -16.24
N ALA A 634 13.19 48.79 -16.57
CA ALA A 634 12.25 47.75 -16.16
C ALA A 634 12.59 47.13 -14.79
N ASN A 635 12.74 47.95 -13.74
CA ASN A 635 12.83 47.42 -12.38
C ASN A 635 11.43 47.05 -11.86
N THR A 636 11.28 45.76 -11.53
CA THR A 636 10.04 45.04 -11.25
C THR A 636 9.36 45.35 -9.90
N ALA A 637 9.83 46.33 -9.12
CA ALA A 637 9.37 46.51 -7.74
C ALA A 637 8.18 47.48 -7.54
N THR A 638 7.89 48.40 -8.48
CA THR A 638 6.83 49.42 -8.28
C THR A 638 6.11 49.76 -9.59
N LEU A 639 5.34 48.78 -10.09
CA LEU A 639 4.61 48.91 -11.35
C LEU A 639 3.56 50.04 -11.36
N GLU A 640 3.03 50.45 -10.20
CA GLU A 640 2.06 51.57 -10.10
C GLU A 640 2.69 52.96 -10.35
N GLN A 641 3.95 53.16 -9.96
CA GLN A 641 4.67 54.43 -10.17
C GLN A 641 5.25 54.54 -11.60
N GLY A 642 5.58 53.41 -12.24
CA GLY A 642 6.12 53.37 -13.61
C GLY A 642 5.08 53.57 -14.72
N ARG A 643 3.78 53.51 -14.42
CA ARG A 643 2.70 53.69 -15.43
C ARG A 643 2.63 55.10 -16.00
N GLY A 644 3.22 56.09 -15.33
CA GLY A 644 3.30 57.45 -15.86
C GLY A 644 4.31 57.61 -17.00
N ASP A 645 5.30 56.72 -17.11
CA ASP A 645 6.46 56.85 -18.00
C ASP A 645 6.57 55.71 -19.04
N ASN A 646 5.47 55.01 -19.28
CA ASN A 646 5.33 53.95 -20.28
C ASN A 646 4.82 54.50 -21.62
N THR A 647 4.85 53.66 -22.65
CA THR A 647 4.20 53.97 -23.94
C THR A 647 2.69 53.87 -23.78
N GLN A 648 1.96 54.92 -24.15
CA GLN A 648 0.52 55.09 -23.91
C GLN A 648 -0.21 55.45 -25.20
N ALA A 649 -1.06 54.56 -25.70
CA ALA A 649 -2.09 54.87 -26.68
C ALA A 649 -3.45 54.78 -25.97
N THR A 650 -3.90 55.90 -25.42
CA THR A 650 -5.03 55.97 -24.48
C THR A 650 -6.23 56.70 -25.07
N ALA A 651 -6.40 56.63 -26.38
CA ALA A 651 -7.57 57.12 -27.10
C ALA A 651 -7.85 56.22 -28.32
N ALA A 652 -9.07 56.26 -28.85
CA ALA A 652 -9.47 55.42 -29.97
C ALA A 652 -8.59 55.69 -31.21
N ARG A 653 -8.12 54.61 -31.87
CA ARG A 653 -7.23 54.67 -33.05
C ARG A 653 -5.93 55.44 -32.82
N ALA A 654 -5.54 55.70 -31.57
CA ALA A 654 -4.30 56.37 -31.24
C ALA A 654 -3.10 55.43 -31.45
N THR A 655 -2.00 55.98 -31.96
CA THR A 655 -0.77 55.22 -32.20
C THR A 655 0.39 55.87 -31.43
N ALA A 656 0.93 55.15 -30.46
CA ALA A 656 2.10 55.53 -29.69
C ALA A 656 3.22 54.51 -29.90
N ILE A 657 4.31 54.95 -30.53
CA ILE A 657 5.45 54.08 -30.85
C ILE A 657 6.74 54.72 -30.32
N GLY A 658 7.45 53.98 -29.46
CA GLY A 658 8.67 54.44 -28.79
C GLY A 658 8.52 54.53 -27.28
N ALA A 659 9.65 54.42 -26.56
CA ALA A 659 9.64 54.42 -25.10
C ALA A 659 9.07 55.74 -24.53
N ASN A 660 8.08 55.64 -23.64
CA ASN A 660 7.36 56.80 -23.08
C ASN A 660 6.65 57.68 -24.13
N ALA A 661 6.33 57.15 -25.32
CA ALA A 661 5.50 57.88 -26.29
C ALA A 661 4.03 57.89 -25.83
N LYS A 662 3.33 59.02 -25.97
CA LYS A 662 1.97 59.22 -25.46
C LYS A 662 1.06 59.77 -26.54
N ALA A 663 0.11 58.97 -27.04
CA ALA A 663 -0.95 59.39 -27.95
C ALA A 663 -2.28 59.37 -27.17
N GLN A 664 -2.70 60.52 -26.64
CA GLN A 664 -3.81 60.64 -25.69
C GLN A 664 -5.09 61.23 -26.29
N ALA A 665 -5.10 61.50 -27.60
CA ALA A 665 -6.27 62.01 -28.32
C ALA A 665 -6.68 61.06 -29.45
N GLU A 666 -7.94 61.14 -29.87
CA GLU A 666 -8.48 60.28 -30.92
C GLU A 666 -7.70 60.47 -32.23
N SER A 667 -7.41 59.34 -32.90
CA SER A 667 -6.67 59.29 -34.16
C SER A 667 -5.33 60.04 -34.14
N SER A 668 -4.73 60.21 -32.96
CA SER A 668 -3.44 60.89 -32.80
C SER A 668 -2.27 59.95 -33.01
N ILE A 669 -1.13 60.51 -33.42
CA ILE A 669 0.11 59.76 -33.66
C ILE A 669 1.25 60.40 -32.85
N ALA A 670 1.82 59.63 -31.94
CA ALA A 670 3.03 59.97 -31.20
C ALA A 670 4.14 58.97 -31.55
N PHE A 671 5.14 59.41 -32.31
CA PHE A 671 6.21 58.56 -32.80
C PHE A 671 7.58 59.08 -32.33
N GLY A 672 8.27 58.29 -31.52
CA GLY A 672 9.57 58.61 -30.94
C GLY A 672 9.57 58.59 -29.41
N THR A 673 10.75 58.46 -28.80
CA THR A 673 10.90 58.44 -27.34
C THR A 673 10.35 59.74 -26.73
N LYS A 674 9.41 59.65 -25.78
CA LYS A 674 8.75 60.82 -25.16
C LYS A 674 7.98 61.74 -26.13
N ALA A 675 7.69 61.29 -27.35
CA ALA A 675 6.75 62.00 -28.22
C ALA A 675 5.37 62.02 -27.57
N SER A 676 4.65 63.15 -27.61
CA SER A 676 3.39 63.32 -26.89
C SER A 676 2.34 64.04 -27.73
N VAL A 677 1.15 63.49 -27.81
CA VAL A 677 -0.06 64.18 -28.24
C VAL A 677 -0.99 64.26 -27.04
N GLY A 678 -1.26 65.49 -26.58
CA GLY A 678 -2.14 65.73 -25.43
C GLY A 678 -3.61 65.44 -25.76
N SER A 679 -4.46 65.32 -24.74
CA SER A 679 -5.87 64.95 -24.88
C SER A 679 -6.73 65.90 -25.75
N ALA A 680 -6.32 67.16 -25.89
CA ALA A 680 -6.96 68.12 -26.80
C ALA A 680 -6.46 68.03 -28.26
N GLY A 681 -5.50 67.15 -28.54
CA GLY A 681 -4.82 66.97 -29.83
C GLY A 681 -5.49 65.99 -30.78
N THR A 682 -6.82 66.05 -30.96
CA THR A 682 -7.51 65.18 -31.93
C THR A 682 -6.89 65.31 -33.31
N ASN A 683 -6.59 64.19 -33.97
CA ASN A 683 -5.90 64.12 -35.27
C ASN A 683 -4.50 64.76 -35.28
N ALA A 684 -3.91 65.08 -34.13
CA ALA A 684 -2.61 65.72 -34.05
C ALA A 684 -1.47 64.70 -34.17
N VAL A 685 -0.32 65.18 -34.64
CA VAL A 685 0.83 64.35 -34.97
C VAL A 685 2.07 64.92 -34.28
N ALA A 686 2.75 64.10 -33.49
CA ALA A 686 4.03 64.42 -32.87
C ALA A 686 5.06 63.37 -33.30
N ILE A 687 6.04 63.79 -34.11
CA ILE A 687 7.08 62.91 -34.65
C ILE A 687 8.45 63.44 -34.24
N GLY A 688 9.16 62.68 -33.42
CA GLY A 688 10.49 63.02 -32.91
C GLY A 688 10.57 62.87 -31.38
N LYS A 689 11.79 62.69 -30.88
CA LYS A 689 12.04 62.56 -29.44
C LYS A 689 11.56 63.83 -28.70
N ASP A 690 10.80 63.70 -27.61
CA ASP A 690 10.28 64.83 -26.82
C ASP A 690 9.40 65.83 -27.64
N SER A 691 8.94 65.45 -28.83
CA SER A 691 8.00 66.27 -29.62
C SER A 691 6.61 66.29 -28.96
N SER A 692 5.86 67.39 -29.09
CA SER A 692 4.58 67.57 -28.42
C SER A 692 3.55 68.28 -29.31
N ALA A 693 2.38 67.68 -29.55
CA ALA A 693 1.25 68.35 -30.19
C ALA A 693 0.06 68.42 -29.22
N THR A 694 -0.35 69.62 -28.81
CA THR A 694 -1.37 69.79 -27.75
C THR A 694 -2.67 70.42 -28.25
N VAL A 695 -2.77 70.66 -29.56
CA VAL A 695 -3.92 71.27 -30.22
C VAL A 695 -4.41 70.36 -31.34
N ALA A 696 -5.72 70.32 -31.55
CA ALA A 696 -6.32 69.49 -32.59
C ALA A 696 -5.76 69.83 -33.98
N ASN A 697 -5.45 68.81 -34.77
CA ASN A 697 -4.79 68.88 -36.09
C ASN A 697 -3.38 69.53 -36.09
N GLY A 698 -2.79 69.79 -34.92
CA GLY A 698 -1.43 70.32 -34.82
C GLY A 698 -0.38 69.29 -35.23
N VAL A 699 0.71 69.75 -35.85
CA VAL A 699 1.80 68.87 -36.28
C VAL A 699 3.12 69.35 -35.66
N ALA A 700 3.67 68.58 -34.73
CA ALA A 700 4.99 68.81 -34.18
C ALA A 700 6.00 67.88 -34.88
N LEU A 701 6.95 68.46 -35.62
CA LEU A 701 7.91 67.72 -36.43
C LEU A 701 9.35 67.98 -35.96
N GLY A 702 10.04 66.93 -35.56
CA GLY A 702 11.42 66.96 -35.06
C GLY A 702 11.52 66.91 -33.53
N SER A 703 12.73 66.62 -33.05
CA SER A 703 13.01 66.49 -31.60
C SER A 703 12.59 67.77 -30.86
N GLU A 704 11.85 67.65 -29.76
CA GLU A 704 11.48 68.77 -28.89
C GLU A 704 10.61 69.86 -29.54
N SER A 705 10.05 69.60 -30.73
CA SER A 705 9.10 70.50 -31.38
C SER A 705 7.77 70.52 -30.63
N LYS A 706 7.13 71.68 -30.50
CA LYS A 706 5.86 71.88 -29.80
C LYS A 706 4.84 72.58 -30.69
N ALA A 707 3.79 71.86 -31.08
CA ALA A 707 2.62 72.43 -31.76
C ALA A 707 1.56 72.81 -30.71
N THR A 708 1.57 74.08 -30.31
CA THR A 708 0.67 74.65 -29.29
C THR A 708 -0.26 75.75 -29.83
N THR A 709 -0.04 76.18 -31.07
CA THR A 709 -0.79 77.27 -31.69
C THR A 709 -2.03 76.70 -32.39
N ALA A 710 -3.21 77.03 -31.86
CA ALA A 710 -4.50 76.63 -32.43
C ALA A 710 -4.83 77.41 -33.72
N ALA A 711 -5.90 76.98 -34.39
CA ALA A 711 -6.53 77.80 -35.43
C ALA A 711 -7.04 79.13 -34.85
N GLY A 712 -7.21 80.13 -35.71
CA GLY A 712 -7.75 81.45 -35.37
C GLY A 712 -6.71 82.46 -34.86
N VAL A 713 -5.43 82.07 -34.80
CA VAL A 713 -4.36 83.01 -34.40
C VAL A 713 -4.08 83.99 -35.53
N THR A 714 -4.28 85.27 -35.24
CA THR A 714 -3.93 86.38 -36.13
C THR A 714 -2.44 86.64 -36.06
N GLY A 715 -1.78 86.70 -37.22
CA GLY A 715 -0.38 87.02 -37.35
C GLY A 715 -0.06 88.46 -36.94
N PHE A 716 1.23 88.73 -36.70
CA PHE A 716 1.69 90.05 -36.30
C PHE A 716 1.40 91.09 -37.40
N ASP A 717 0.75 92.18 -36.98
CA ASP A 717 0.54 93.35 -37.83
C ASP A 717 1.56 94.43 -37.43
N MET A 718 2.46 94.79 -38.36
CA MET A 718 3.51 95.78 -38.10
C MET A 718 2.96 97.21 -37.88
N ALA A 719 1.67 97.43 -38.07
CA ALA A 719 1.00 98.70 -37.90
C ALA A 719 0.51 98.97 -36.45
N ASP A 720 1.13 98.39 -35.41
CA ASP A 720 0.68 98.62 -34.02
C ASP A 720 0.61 100.13 -33.66
N GLY A 721 -0.56 100.56 -33.16
CA GLY A 721 -0.90 101.96 -32.88
C GLY A 721 -1.06 102.87 -34.12
N ARG A 722 -1.04 102.32 -35.35
CA ARG A 722 -1.12 103.04 -36.64
C ARG A 722 -2.16 102.41 -37.56
N SER A 723 -2.64 103.16 -38.56
CA SER A 723 -3.50 102.59 -39.60
C SER A 723 -2.65 101.73 -40.56
N ASN A 724 -3.00 100.45 -40.73
CA ASN A 724 -2.41 99.61 -41.76
C ASN A 724 -3.02 99.96 -43.13
N VAL A 725 -2.17 100.26 -44.10
CA VAL A 725 -2.57 100.64 -45.48
C VAL A 725 -2.57 99.48 -46.47
N TYR A 726 -2.15 98.27 -46.07
CA TYR A 726 -2.14 97.10 -46.95
C TYR A 726 -3.45 96.30 -46.83
N SER A 727 -4.30 96.41 -47.86
CA SER A 727 -5.64 95.80 -47.89
C SER A 727 -5.66 94.28 -48.05
N GLY A 728 -4.57 93.67 -48.56
CA GLY A 728 -4.45 92.21 -48.73
C GLY A 728 -4.24 91.44 -47.42
N LEU A 729 -3.88 92.14 -46.33
CA LEU A 729 -3.69 91.51 -45.03
C LEU A 729 -5.04 91.26 -44.33
N ALA A 730 -5.79 90.27 -44.84
CA ALA A 730 -7.08 89.83 -44.31
C ALA A 730 -7.26 88.30 -44.47
N GLY A 731 -8.32 87.73 -43.86
CA GLY A 731 -8.67 86.31 -44.04
C GLY A 731 -7.54 85.34 -43.65
N THR A 732 -7.28 84.32 -44.47
CA THR A 732 -6.27 83.28 -44.21
C THR A 732 -4.83 83.77 -44.35
N ALA A 733 -4.59 84.88 -45.06
CA ALA A 733 -3.28 85.54 -45.09
C ALA A 733 -2.92 86.17 -43.75
N LYS A 734 -3.93 86.62 -42.99
CA LYS A 734 -3.75 87.23 -41.66
C LYS A 734 -3.97 86.23 -40.52
N THR A 735 -4.95 85.34 -40.62
CA THR A 735 -5.42 84.50 -39.51
C THR A 735 -5.45 83.03 -39.92
N ALA A 736 -4.77 82.16 -39.17
CA ALA A 736 -4.71 80.73 -39.46
C ALA A 736 -6.09 80.05 -39.34
N ASN A 737 -6.41 79.08 -40.21
CA ASN A 737 -7.65 78.29 -40.15
C ASN A 737 -7.47 76.85 -39.60
N MET A 738 -6.22 76.41 -39.45
CA MET A 738 -5.83 75.15 -38.81
C MET A 738 -4.74 75.41 -37.77
N ALA A 739 -4.52 74.43 -36.89
CA ALA A 739 -3.41 74.48 -35.95
C ALA A 739 -2.05 74.46 -36.68
N ALA A 740 -1.04 75.03 -36.04
CA ALA A 740 0.26 75.20 -36.66
C ALA A 740 1.00 73.87 -36.90
N VAL A 741 1.78 73.85 -37.97
CA VAL A 741 2.95 72.97 -38.10
C VAL A 741 4.10 73.63 -37.37
N SER A 742 4.56 72.99 -36.30
CA SER A 742 5.68 73.48 -35.51
C SER A 742 6.92 72.61 -35.72
N VAL A 743 8.02 73.26 -36.11
CA VAL A 743 9.34 72.65 -36.28
C VAL A 743 10.29 72.97 -35.11
N GLY A 744 9.78 73.63 -34.07
CA GLY A 744 10.52 74.08 -32.88
C GLY A 744 9.59 74.22 -31.68
N ASP A 745 9.98 74.90 -30.61
CA ASP A 745 9.14 75.05 -29.41
C ASP A 745 8.51 76.45 -29.24
N GLY A 746 8.75 77.35 -30.19
CA GLY A 746 8.23 78.72 -30.19
C GLY A 746 8.90 79.66 -29.17
N ALA A 747 9.87 79.21 -28.37
CA ALA A 747 10.51 80.01 -27.33
C ALA A 747 12.05 79.95 -27.38
N ASN A 748 12.63 78.75 -27.35
CA ASN A 748 14.07 78.53 -27.16
C ASN A 748 14.70 77.60 -28.20
N LYS A 749 13.89 76.81 -28.90
CA LYS A 749 14.32 75.81 -29.88
C LYS A 749 13.67 76.14 -31.20
N THR A 750 14.47 76.65 -32.12
CA THR A 750 14.04 76.94 -33.48
C THR A 750 14.80 76.07 -34.45
N ARG A 751 14.18 75.82 -35.59
CA ARG A 751 14.84 75.17 -36.72
C ARG A 751 14.78 76.09 -37.91
N GLN A 752 15.86 76.09 -38.67
CA GLN A 752 15.81 76.63 -40.02
C GLN A 752 14.91 75.73 -40.86
N ILE A 753 14.00 76.35 -41.59
CA ILE A 753 13.32 75.70 -42.71
C ILE A 753 14.14 76.07 -43.93
N THR A 754 14.96 75.14 -44.40
CA THR A 754 15.86 75.34 -45.55
C THR A 754 15.20 74.86 -46.85
N GLY A 755 15.58 75.45 -47.98
CA GLY A 755 14.97 75.12 -49.27
C GLY A 755 13.63 75.81 -49.52
N VAL A 756 13.33 76.91 -48.82
CA VAL A 756 12.10 77.71 -49.01
C VAL A 756 12.27 78.67 -50.20
N ALA A 757 11.49 78.44 -51.26
CA ALA A 757 11.42 79.33 -52.42
C ALA A 757 10.81 80.70 -52.06
N ALA A 758 11.01 81.72 -52.89
CA ALA A 758 10.43 83.05 -52.65
C ALA A 758 8.89 82.98 -52.73
N GLY A 759 8.22 83.45 -51.68
CA GLY A 759 6.75 83.46 -51.61
C GLY A 759 6.17 84.45 -52.60
N LYS A 760 5.07 84.06 -53.27
CA LYS A 760 4.39 84.89 -54.28
C LYS A 760 3.02 85.34 -53.80
N GLU A 761 2.24 84.41 -53.27
CA GLU A 761 0.89 84.68 -52.77
C GLU A 761 0.93 85.05 -51.28
N ASP A 762 -0.11 85.70 -50.77
CA ASP A 762 -0.12 86.29 -49.43
C ASP A 762 0.07 85.27 -48.27
N THR A 763 -0.18 83.98 -48.51
CA THR A 763 -0.01 82.89 -47.53
C THR A 763 1.29 82.09 -47.68
N ASP A 764 2.11 82.42 -48.68
CA ASP A 764 3.38 81.73 -48.87
C ASP A 764 4.40 82.16 -47.79
N ALA A 765 5.28 81.25 -47.39
CA ALA A 765 6.37 81.61 -46.49
C ALA A 765 7.35 82.57 -47.18
N VAL A 766 7.70 83.66 -46.49
CA VAL A 766 8.68 84.64 -46.97
C VAL A 766 10.08 84.17 -46.64
N ASN A 767 11.01 84.27 -47.59
CA ASN A 767 12.42 83.94 -47.34
C ASN A 767 13.26 85.20 -46.96
N VAL A 768 14.49 84.98 -46.49
CA VAL A 768 15.39 86.06 -46.05
C VAL A 768 15.72 87.07 -47.17
N ALA A 769 15.68 86.63 -48.43
CA ALA A 769 15.97 87.51 -49.56
C ALA A 769 14.90 88.60 -49.72
N GLN A 770 13.63 88.25 -49.57
CA GLN A 770 12.51 89.20 -49.64
C GLN A 770 12.54 90.22 -48.49
N LEU A 771 12.96 89.82 -47.28
CA LEU A 771 13.07 90.76 -46.14
C LEU A 771 14.21 91.79 -46.32
N LYS A 772 15.37 91.34 -46.80
CA LYS A 772 16.55 92.22 -47.01
C LYS A 772 16.32 93.30 -48.08
N SER A 773 15.38 93.10 -48.99
CA SER A 773 15.02 94.09 -50.01
C SER A 773 14.09 95.22 -49.53
N THR A 774 13.81 95.33 -48.22
CA THR A 774 12.91 96.36 -47.67
C THR A 774 13.63 97.70 -47.44
N ASN A 775 13.10 98.80 -48.00
CA ASN A 775 13.72 100.13 -48.00
C ASN A 775 12.76 101.24 -47.51
N LEU A 776 13.28 102.28 -46.83
CA LEU A 776 12.56 103.51 -46.48
C LEU A 776 12.93 104.64 -47.43
N LYS A 777 11.91 105.19 -48.08
CA LYS A 777 12.06 106.34 -48.96
C LYS A 777 12.11 107.66 -48.19
N ILE A 778 13.06 108.54 -48.52
CA ILE A 778 13.24 109.85 -47.83
C ILE A 778 13.14 111.01 -48.81
N ALA A 779 12.50 112.12 -48.37
CA ALA A 779 12.40 113.37 -49.11
C ALA A 779 12.48 114.59 -48.17
N GLY A 780 13.04 115.71 -48.64
CA GLY A 780 13.09 117.01 -47.94
C GLY A 780 13.05 118.21 -48.90
N ASN A 781 13.00 119.44 -48.38
CA ASN A 781 12.90 120.69 -49.16
C ASN A 781 13.97 120.81 -50.26
N THR A 782 15.15 120.25 -50.01
CA THR A 782 16.21 119.99 -51.00
C THR A 782 16.71 118.58 -50.79
N THR A 783 16.64 117.73 -51.80
CA THR A 783 17.10 116.33 -51.72
C THR A 783 18.18 116.10 -52.78
N SER A 784 19.36 115.62 -52.40
CA SER A 784 20.44 115.24 -53.32
C SER A 784 20.66 113.73 -53.27
N GLY A 785 20.68 113.08 -54.43
CA GLY A 785 21.08 111.67 -54.56
C GLY A 785 19.98 110.61 -54.41
N GLY A 786 18.69 110.94 -54.54
CA GLY A 786 17.62 109.93 -54.59
C GLY A 786 17.64 108.98 -53.39
N ALA A 787 17.60 109.55 -52.19
CA ALA A 787 17.96 108.84 -50.97
C ALA A 787 16.84 107.93 -50.47
N ASP A 788 16.95 106.64 -50.79
CA ASP A 788 16.32 105.57 -50.00
C ASP A 788 17.33 105.05 -48.98
N VAL A 789 16.83 104.62 -47.83
CA VAL A 789 17.61 104.01 -46.77
C VAL A 789 17.20 102.54 -46.67
N ARG A 790 18.16 101.64 -46.90
CA ARG A 790 17.97 100.20 -46.67
C ARG A 790 17.86 99.95 -45.17
N LEU A 791 16.68 99.52 -44.75
CA LEU A 791 16.37 99.45 -43.33
C LEU A 791 17.17 98.38 -42.57
N HIS A 792 17.77 97.42 -43.26
CA HIS A 792 18.51 96.33 -42.62
C HIS A 792 19.98 96.65 -42.28
N ASP A 793 20.62 97.58 -43.01
CA ASP A 793 22.06 97.84 -42.88
C ASP A 793 22.48 99.32 -43.02
N GLN A 794 21.55 100.25 -43.30
CA GLN A 794 21.83 101.69 -43.39
C GLN A 794 21.12 102.46 -42.26
N THR A 795 21.68 103.60 -41.86
CA THR A 795 21.18 104.42 -40.74
C THR A 795 20.68 105.78 -41.23
N LEU A 796 19.45 106.16 -40.87
CA LEU A 796 18.97 107.52 -41.02
C LEU A 796 19.68 108.43 -40.00
N THR A 797 20.54 109.32 -40.48
CA THR A 797 21.32 110.22 -39.64
C THR A 797 20.71 111.63 -39.62
N VAL A 798 20.35 112.14 -38.44
CA VAL A 798 19.89 113.52 -38.23
C VAL A 798 20.95 114.27 -37.42
N LYS A 799 21.47 115.37 -37.95
CA LYS A 799 22.55 116.15 -37.32
C LYS A 799 22.06 117.57 -37.02
N GLY A 800 22.32 118.05 -35.80
CA GLY A 800 22.39 119.48 -35.51
C GLY A 800 23.65 120.09 -36.13
N ASP A 801 23.63 121.40 -36.38
CA ASP A 801 24.81 122.12 -36.87
C ASP A 801 25.93 122.25 -35.81
N GLY A 802 25.65 121.81 -34.57
CA GLY A 802 26.57 121.83 -33.43
C GLY A 802 26.82 123.22 -32.84
N THR A 803 26.37 124.25 -33.54
CA THR A 803 26.59 125.66 -33.20
C THR A 803 25.36 126.24 -32.50
N TYR A 804 24.19 126.09 -33.10
CA TYR A 804 22.92 126.62 -32.58
C TYR A 804 22.02 125.50 -32.09
N LEU A 805 21.97 124.41 -32.86
CA LEU A 805 21.23 123.22 -32.49
C LEU A 805 22.19 122.08 -32.21
N THR A 806 22.02 121.50 -31.05
CA THR A 806 22.57 120.19 -30.74
C THR A 806 21.47 119.15 -30.92
N SER A 807 21.75 118.13 -31.71
CA SER A 807 20.92 116.95 -31.79
C SER A 807 21.47 115.92 -30.81
N THR A 808 20.70 115.63 -29.79
CA THR A 808 21.02 114.56 -28.85
C THR A 808 20.08 113.40 -29.16
N ALA A 809 20.61 112.37 -29.81
CA ALA A 809 19.91 111.11 -29.93
C ALA A 809 20.03 110.38 -28.59
N ALA A 810 18.93 110.35 -27.85
CA ALA A 810 18.82 109.64 -26.60
C ALA A 810 17.65 108.67 -26.69
N GLY A 811 17.97 107.37 -26.71
CA GLY A 811 16.97 106.32 -26.91
C GLY A 811 16.25 106.45 -28.27
N ASN A 812 14.91 106.47 -28.21
CA ASN A 812 14.04 106.61 -29.38
C ASN A 812 13.76 108.07 -29.77
N THR A 813 14.31 109.03 -29.02
CA THR A 813 14.06 110.45 -29.25
C THR A 813 15.33 111.09 -29.76
N ILE A 814 15.20 111.78 -30.87
CA ILE A 814 16.19 112.74 -31.30
C ILE A 814 15.74 114.07 -30.71
N THR A 815 16.31 114.46 -29.59
CA THR A 815 16.02 115.75 -28.99
C THR A 815 16.87 116.78 -29.70
N MET A 816 16.16 117.72 -30.31
CA MET A 816 16.77 118.87 -30.95
C MET A 816 16.69 119.99 -29.94
N GLU A 817 17.83 120.34 -29.35
CA GLU A 817 17.91 121.41 -28.37
C GLU A 817 18.73 122.58 -28.88
N LEU A 818 18.28 123.76 -28.50
CA LEU A 818 19.16 124.91 -28.47
C LEU A 818 20.18 124.73 -27.35
N LYS A 819 21.44 125.07 -27.63
CA LYS A 819 22.54 124.96 -26.67
C LYS A 819 22.33 125.89 -25.46
N GLN A 820 22.82 125.55 -24.25
CA GLN A 820 22.50 126.32 -23.03
C GLN A 820 22.96 127.78 -23.10
N ASP A 821 24.10 128.06 -23.72
CA ASP A 821 24.55 129.44 -23.97
C ASP A 821 23.60 130.20 -24.91
N VAL A 822 22.99 129.50 -25.85
CA VAL A 822 21.92 130.05 -26.70
C VAL A 822 20.67 130.28 -25.87
N LYS A 823 20.28 129.35 -25.00
CA LYS A 823 19.15 129.52 -24.06
C LYS A 823 19.38 130.73 -23.13
N ASP A 824 20.55 130.86 -22.51
CA ASP A 824 20.90 131.96 -21.59
C ASP A 824 20.91 133.32 -22.29
N LYS A 825 21.44 133.37 -23.53
CA LYS A 825 21.39 134.60 -24.34
C LYS A 825 19.96 135.01 -24.65
N ILE A 826 19.08 134.04 -24.91
CA ILE A 826 17.66 134.29 -25.15
C ILE A 826 16.99 134.78 -23.85
N ASP A 827 17.27 134.15 -22.70
CA ASP A 827 16.66 134.50 -21.41
C ASP A 827 17.13 135.85 -20.85
N ASN A 828 18.41 136.22 -21.02
CA ASN A 828 18.93 137.55 -20.65
C ASN A 828 18.26 138.66 -21.49
N ALA A 829 18.04 138.41 -22.78
CA ALA A 829 17.26 139.34 -23.60
C ALA A 829 15.79 139.45 -23.16
N ALA A 830 15.23 138.40 -22.53
CA ALA A 830 13.81 138.34 -22.17
C ALA A 830 13.44 139.09 -20.86
N THR A 831 14.31 139.14 -19.84
CA THR A 831 13.95 139.73 -18.51
C THR A 831 14.13 141.25 -18.41
N LYS A 832 14.83 141.89 -19.36
CA LYS A 832 15.00 143.37 -19.50
C LYS A 832 15.42 144.12 -18.22
N LYS A 833 15.97 143.43 -17.23
CA LYS A 833 16.33 143.94 -15.91
C LYS A 833 17.84 143.80 -15.73
N LEU A 834 18.51 144.91 -15.39
CA LEU A 834 19.99 145.02 -15.30
C LEU A 834 20.55 144.51 -13.95
N ASP A 835 19.75 143.72 -13.21
CA ASP A 835 20.00 143.26 -11.85
C ASP A 835 21.26 142.38 -11.73
N ASN A 836 21.74 141.86 -12.86
CA ASN A 836 22.89 140.96 -12.98
C ASN A 836 24.17 141.66 -13.46
N LEU A 837 24.20 143.00 -13.56
CA LEU A 837 25.42 143.74 -13.86
C LEU A 837 26.32 143.81 -12.62
N ASP A 838 27.52 143.24 -12.76
CA ASP A 838 28.56 143.33 -11.74
C ASP A 838 29.07 144.78 -11.57
N PRO A 839 29.82 145.10 -10.50
CA PRO A 839 30.30 146.45 -10.26
C PRO A 839 31.08 147.06 -11.44
N ALA A 840 31.71 146.24 -12.30
CA ALA A 840 32.39 146.68 -13.51
C ALA A 840 31.43 147.01 -14.66
N GLY A 841 30.35 146.24 -14.82
CA GLY A 841 29.24 146.52 -15.74
C GLY A 841 28.46 147.79 -15.36
N VAL A 842 28.29 148.05 -14.06
CA VAL A 842 27.74 149.32 -13.56
C VAL A 842 28.72 150.47 -13.79
N GLN A 843 30.02 150.24 -13.58
CA GLN A 843 31.06 151.25 -13.81
C GLN A 843 31.16 151.67 -15.28
N LYS A 844 31.04 150.71 -16.21
CA LYS A 844 31.08 150.98 -17.66
C LYS A 844 29.90 151.83 -18.16
N ILE A 845 28.76 151.79 -17.47
CA ILE A 845 27.62 152.67 -17.74
C ILE A 845 27.88 154.07 -17.15
N LYS A 846 28.44 154.17 -15.93
CA LYS A 846 28.80 155.44 -15.28
C LYS A 846 29.92 156.22 -15.98
N ASP A 847 30.86 155.53 -16.62
CA ASP A 847 31.96 156.17 -17.37
C ASP A 847 31.49 156.92 -18.64
N THR A 848 30.20 156.83 -19.00
CA THR A 848 29.64 157.39 -20.24
C THR A 848 29.08 158.81 -20.11
N THR A 849 29.21 159.51 -18.97
CA THR A 849 28.83 160.95 -18.83
C THR A 849 29.89 161.80 -18.11
N ALA A 850 30.90 162.26 -18.85
CA ALA A 850 31.76 163.38 -18.50
C ALA A 850 31.68 164.46 -19.60
N TRP A 851 30.82 165.45 -19.34
CA TRP A 851 30.81 166.78 -19.95
C TRP A 851 32.00 167.61 -19.44
N ASN A 852 32.66 168.36 -20.33
CA ASN A 852 33.35 169.61 -20.01
C ASN A 852 32.59 170.72 -20.74
N VAL A 853 31.71 171.43 -20.03
CA VAL A 853 31.02 172.63 -20.52
C VAL A 853 31.70 173.85 -19.92
N VAL A 854 32.24 174.71 -20.79
CA VAL A 854 32.61 176.10 -20.48
C VAL A 854 32.04 176.97 -21.60
N ALA A 855 31.18 177.92 -21.25
CA ALA A 855 30.63 178.96 -22.11
C ALA A 855 30.85 180.33 -21.45
N ASN A 856 31.67 181.20 -22.08
CA ASN A 856 31.71 182.68 -22.07
C ASN A 856 33.01 183.08 -22.82
N SER A 857 33.12 183.91 -23.85
CA SER A 857 32.24 184.87 -24.53
C SER A 857 32.81 185.16 -25.94
N GLY A 858 31.95 185.23 -26.97
CA GLY A 858 32.27 185.77 -28.30
C GLY A 858 31.19 185.40 -29.33
N THR A 859 30.44 186.38 -29.81
CA THR A 859 29.23 186.26 -30.65
C THR A 859 29.42 185.60 -32.02
N ALA A 860 28.59 184.58 -32.29
CA ALA A 860 27.75 184.37 -33.48
C ALA A 860 26.65 183.36 -33.11
#